data_AF-A0AAN9AP93-F1
#
_entry.id   AF-A0AAN9AP93-F1
#
_cell.length_a   1.000
_cell.length_b   1.000
_cell.length_c   1.000
_cell.angle_alpha   90.00
_cell.angle_beta   90.00
_cell.angle_gamma   90.00
#
_symmetry.space_group_name_H-M   'P 1'
#
loop_
_entity.id
_entity.type
_entity.pdbx_description
1 polymer ?
#
loop_
_entity_poly.entity_id
_entity_poly.type
_entity_poly.pdbx_seq_one_letter_code
_entity_poly.pdbx_strand_id
1 'polypeptide(L)'
;MESTAARRSSRRQSNATKINNSNDVTTPPPLPPPPQKSTPEGISAAGQRSRNFRAKVKADPERFEAYKKSERLRSKLRRLSMTPEEKEAYIKAGAERTKKCRAKKKDAGLPLNKKRPEPTTRAAVLKKREVERVRKANYRARVAENPYKKSWVDRKRRESYRKKKAALKEKESSQQSEAAVTQEVTSGGYKNKSSKLKALKKVKNVISPSPGKYADVVAALAQTKSPRKRKILDEKGVKAPSPRKKLFSDDVLHSVKEDLQRTSKKRTKVENARRRVLCGVFNRYSKHRGCASTLKAFGTTKKFVNQCAEKNGEWTRKKRKDAVPAHVVEKIQTIYEREDISRDDPCQKSVSARTGNSTRYMEKTLQESYDQYITECNPDTEKQVSFSKFAKLKPKDVKTTQHNKLKTCKCEHCEKVRLLLMGINNFLIKKNQRGLTLANKRAALDLTLCPKQGEFHNIACVERTCEHCGVRKLRDHLSTTLEAHADELTTWDAWTLTKEQYRKNDGTVKDTTKWKPIPKSGPFDELVTEMEEQMTKYSLHLFNADWQYKQFCHLRDNLPQRWLLTVSDFGQNFTCHHQDEIQGAHWARSECTIHPVVTYFHTDEGIRKESFVFLSTDLRHDAHASHHYQIDAVKQLLGRNLEFERIVHFSDGCASQYKGKTSFVDLSFSKEDTGILTERHYFGSRHGKGPCDAEIGTVKKNASLAVKRRTAVISDPSQLYQWGKQKLSGKLKTRPGQQIPGYRTFVFVGATTINRNRPERSGDNIKTLTGTQSLHSIRSVEEPYIVTWRKRTCFCGACRNINSADQCINEATCGPWTVFNMKKRTRRTVNRDRGAPVTPPEAEPVIPPDAQPVALPDAELEGPPDAEPAVAPVAEPVTTHEAEQVTLPDAEPIAAPVVKGDWVRVAFPLRNQRKAEYIGKVLDTDGAELEITFTRRKGRHWVFPAKEDRSWVDSGQIIAKLDHPSITGRDQYIFETQ
;
A
#
# COMPACT_ATOMS: atom_id res chain seq x y z
N MET A 1 -54.38 -39.26 -22.72
CA MET A 1 -55.72 -39.40 -22.15
C MET A 1 -56.04 -38.13 -21.40
N GLU A 2 -57.19 -37.52 -21.69
CA GLU A 2 -57.88 -36.41 -20.99
C GLU A 2 -57.12 -35.13 -20.59
N SER A 3 -57.63 -33.91 -20.78
CA SER A 3 -58.44 -33.30 -21.87
C SER A 3 -58.44 -31.75 -21.69
N THR A 4 -58.49 -31.00 -22.80
CA THR A 4 -59.08 -29.63 -22.99
C THR A 4 -59.00 -28.58 -21.84
N ALA A 5 -58.42 -27.38 -21.95
CA ALA A 5 -58.46 -26.33 -23.00
C ALA A 5 -59.84 -25.66 -23.25
N ALA A 6 -60.08 -24.46 -22.67
CA ALA A 6 -61.06 -23.42 -23.07
C ALA A 6 -61.07 -22.24 -22.05
N ARG A 7 -61.44 -20.98 -22.35
CA ARG A 7 -61.54 -20.20 -23.60
C ARG A 7 -61.60 -18.68 -23.26
N ARG A 8 -60.97 -17.86 -24.10
CA ARG A 8 -61.26 -16.48 -24.56
C ARG A 8 -61.95 -15.40 -23.69
N SER A 9 -61.52 -14.18 -24.00
CA SER A 9 -62.01 -12.86 -23.59
C SER A 9 -63.35 -12.38 -24.18
N SER A 10 -64.04 -11.51 -23.44
CA SER A 10 -64.81 -10.33 -23.91
C SER A 10 -64.88 -9.36 -22.71
N ARG A 11 -64.73 -8.02 -22.77
CA ARG A 11 -65.00 -6.90 -23.71
C ARG A 11 -66.33 -6.18 -23.45
N ARG A 12 -66.20 -5.05 -22.71
CA ARG A 12 -67.07 -3.84 -22.66
C ARG A 12 -68.55 -3.98 -22.26
N GLN A 13 -68.93 -3.16 -21.26
CA GLN A 13 -70.05 -2.18 -21.25
C GLN A 13 -70.00 -1.44 -19.89
N SER A 14 -70.63 -0.29 -19.68
CA SER A 14 -70.43 1.07 -20.23
C SER A 14 -71.48 2.01 -19.61
N ASN A 15 -71.08 3.23 -19.21
CA ASN A 15 -71.89 4.46 -19.09
C ASN A 15 -73.12 4.54 -18.17
N ALA A 16 -73.12 5.55 -17.29
CA ALA A 16 -74.10 6.66 -17.15
C ALA A 16 -73.72 7.43 -15.83
N THR A 17 -73.40 8.72 -15.71
CA THR A 17 -74.10 9.99 -16.08
C THR A 17 -75.58 9.99 -15.64
N LYS A 18 -76.19 11.03 -15.04
CA LYS A 18 -75.86 12.45 -14.77
C LYS A 18 -76.88 12.96 -13.72
N ILE A 19 -76.71 14.14 -13.13
CA ILE A 19 -77.76 15.16 -12.82
C ILE A 19 -77.16 16.25 -11.92
N ASN A 20 -77.27 17.51 -12.38
CA ASN A 20 -77.19 18.70 -11.53
C ASN A 20 -78.64 19.12 -11.20
N ASN A 21 -78.85 19.83 -10.10
CA ASN A 21 -79.90 20.85 -10.06
C ASN A 21 -79.54 21.99 -9.11
N SER A 22 -80.10 23.16 -9.38
CA SER A 22 -79.81 24.44 -8.72
C SER A 22 -81.02 24.98 -7.97
N ASN A 23 -80.80 25.85 -6.97
CA ASN A 23 -81.36 27.22 -6.88
C ASN A 23 -81.26 27.79 -5.45
N ASP A 24 -81.40 29.12 -5.37
CA ASP A 24 -81.40 29.96 -4.16
C ASP A 24 -82.45 29.59 -3.10
N VAL A 25 -82.21 30.04 -1.86
CA VAL A 25 -83.11 30.96 -1.11
C VAL A 25 -82.46 31.41 0.22
N THR A 26 -82.41 32.74 0.35
CA THR A 26 -82.33 33.66 1.50
C THR A 26 -82.14 33.15 2.95
N THR A 27 -81.18 33.75 3.66
CA THR A 27 -80.88 33.61 5.10
C THR A 27 -81.84 34.33 6.06
N PRO A 28 -82.18 33.73 7.23
CA PRO A 28 -82.44 34.44 8.48
C PRO A 28 -81.17 34.55 9.37
N PRO A 29 -81.10 35.48 10.33
CA PRO A 29 -79.85 35.83 11.03
C PRO A 29 -79.50 34.85 12.18
N PRO A 30 -78.22 34.45 12.34
CA PRO A 30 -77.78 33.67 13.48
C PRO A 30 -77.60 34.53 14.74
N LEU A 31 -78.18 34.05 15.85
CA LEU A 31 -78.04 34.59 17.21
C LEU A 31 -76.56 34.70 17.67
N PRO A 32 -76.24 35.61 18.62
CA PRO A 32 -74.86 35.85 19.04
C PRO A 32 -74.24 34.59 19.70
N PRO A 33 -73.05 34.14 19.26
CA PRO A 33 -72.35 33.04 19.91
C PRO A 33 -71.83 33.47 21.30
N PRO A 34 -71.81 32.55 22.29
CA PRO A 34 -71.45 32.85 23.68
C PRO A 34 -70.00 33.36 23.82
N PRO A 35 -69.68 34.09 24.91
CA PRO A 35 -68.44 34.85 25.04
C PRO A 35 -67.20 34.01 24.81
N GLN A 36 -66.36 34.45 23.87
CA GLN A 36 -65.09 33.82 23.56
C GLN A 36 -64.18 33.86 24.79
N LYS A 37 -63.99 32.71 25.45
CA LYS A 37 -62.88 32.55 26.40
C LYS A 37 -61.58 32.68 25.62
N SER A 38 -60.95 33.84 25.76
CA SER A 38 -59.69 34.22 25.11
C SER A 38 -58.67 33.08 25.15
N THR A 39 -58.46 32.42 24.01
CA THR A 39 -57.35 31.47 23.88
C THR A 39 -56.05 32.26 23.96
N PRO A 40 -55.05 31.85 24.77
CA PRO A 40 -53.75 32.49 24.80
C PRO A 40 -53.16 32.59 23.38
N GLU A 41 -52.64 33.76 23.07
CA GLU A 41 -52.34 34.23 21.71
C GLU A 41 -51.61 33.18 20.85
N GLY A 42 -52.12 32.95 19.64
CA GLY A 42 -51.41 32.23 18.57
C GLY A 42 -51.54 30.71 18.54
N ILE A 43 -52.53 30.08 19.20
CA ILE A 43 -52.77 28.62 19.10
C ILE A 43 -54.19 28.32 18.60
N SER A 44 -54.30 27.68 17.43
CA SER A 44 -55.60 27.25 16.89
C SER A 44 -56.29 26.19 17.76
N ALA A 45 -57.63 26.16 17.74
CA ALA A 45 -58.43 25.19 18.50
C ALA A 45 -58.05 23.73 18.22
N ALA A 46 -57.66 23.40 16.98
CA ALA A 46 -57.12 22.08 16.62
C ALA A 46 -55.77 21.78 17.29
N GLY A 47 -54.88 22.77 17.38
CA GLY A 47 -53.62 22.68 18.12
C GLY A 47 -53.84 22.43 19.62
N GLN A 48 -54.82 23.11 20.22
CA GLN A 48 -55.18 22.94 21.63
C GLN A 48 -55.77 21.56 21.91
N ARG A 49 -56.68 21.06 21.06
CA ARG A 49 -57.20 19.68 21.13
C ARG A 49 -56.07 18.63 21.03
N SER A 50 -55.10 18.82 20.12
CA SER A 50 -53.95 17.93 19.98
C SER A 50 -53.02 17.95 21.21
N ARG A 51 -52.81 19.11 21.84
CA ARG A 51 -52.06 19.23 23.11
C ARG A 51 -52.77 18.48 24.24
N ASN A 52 -54.08 18.67 24.39
CA ASN A 52 -54.86 18.02 25.45
C ASN A 52 -54.88 16.49 25.28
N PHE A 53 -55.02 15.98 24.05
CA PHE A 53 -54.87 14.55 23.76
C PHE A 53 -53.47 14.03 24.14
N ARG A 54 -52.41 14.72 23.75
CA ARG A 54 -51.02 14.34 24.09
C ARG A 54 -50.73 14.42 25.59
N ALA A 55 -51.41 15.29 26.32
CA ALA A 55 -51.33 15.36 27.79
C ALA A 55 -52.02 14.15 28.43
N LYS A 56 -53.26 13.84 28.04
CA LYS A 56 -53.98 12.63 28.50
C LYS A 56 -53.21 11.34 28.20
N VAL A 57 -52.66 11.19 26.99
CA VAL A 57 -51.85 10.02 26.60
C VAL A 57 -50.52 9.95 27.37
N LYS A 58 -49.98 11.05 27.89
CA LYS A 58 -48.75 11.06 28.70
C LYS A 58 -48.97 10.75 30.18
N ALA A 59 -50.18 10.93 30.69
CA ALA A 59 -50.52 10.68 32.09
C ALA A 59 -50.53 9.18 32.43
N ASP A 60 -50.88 8.35 31.44
CA ASP A 60 -50.84 6.88 31.49
C ASP A 60 -49.52 6.35 30.91
N PRO A 61 -48.64 5.72 31.71
CA PRO A 61 -47.33 5.25 31.24
C PRO A 61 -47.41 4.17 30.15
N GLU A 62 -48.38 3.26 30.22
CA GLU A 62 -48.49 2.15 29.27
C GLU A 62 -49.08 2.63 27.94
N ARG A 63 -50.13 3.44 28.01
CA ARG A 63 -50.75 4.05 26.82
C ARG A 63 -49.79 5.02 26.13
N PHE A 64 -48.92 5.72 26.88
CA PHE A 64 -47.86 6.53 26.28
C PHE A 64 -46.84 5.70 25.51
N GLU A 65 -46.44 4.53 26.03
CA GLU A 65 -45.43 3.69 25.39
C GLU A 65 -46.00 2.91 24.20
N ALA A 66 -47.27 2.51 24.24
CA ALA A 66 -48.03 2.01 23.09
C ALA A 66 -48.13 3.08 21.99
N TYR A 67 -48.50 4.32 22.35
CA TYR A 67 -48.55 5.45 21.42
C TYR A 67 -47.18 5.72 20.77
N LYS A 68 -46.08 5.72 21.54
CA LYS A 68 -44.71 5.84 20.97
C LYS A 68 -44.36 4.70 19.99
N LYS A 69 -44.78 3.46 20.26
CA LYS A 69 -44.55 2.32 19.35
C LYS A 69 -45.31 2.53 18.03
N SER A 70 -46.59 2.93 18.10
CA SER A 70 -47.41 3.19 16.90
C SER A 70 -46.86 4.35 16.05
N GLU A 71 -46.50 5.49 16.65
CA GLU A 71 -45.91 6.63 15.93
C GLU A 71 -44.53 6.31 15.32
N ARG A 72 -43.71 5.49 16.00
CA ARG A 72 -42.44 4.99 15.41
C ARG A 72 -42.71 4.10 14.19
N LEU A 73 -43.72 3.25 14.24
CA LEU A 73 -44.10 2.38 13.12
C LEU A 73 -44.64 3.22 11.95
N ARG A 74 -45.57 4.15 12.21
CA ARG A 74 -46.14 5.08 11.22
C ARG A 74 -45.06 5.92 10.53
N SER A 75 -44.12 6.48 11.31
CA SER A 75 -42.96 7.22 10.81
C SER A 75 -41.99 6.36 9.99
N LYS A 76 -41.89 5.05 10.29
CA LYS A 76 -41.07 4.11 9.52
C LYS A 76 -41.73 3.74 8.19
N LEU A 77 -43.03 3.42 8.21
CA LEU A 77 -43.81 3.09 7.02
C LEU A 77 -43.84 4.28 6.05
N ARG A 78 -44.15 5.49 6.52
CA ARG A 78 -44.12 6.71 5.69
C ARG A 78 -42.76 6.95 5.03
N ARG A 79 -41.64 6.63 5.70
CA ARG A 79 -40.29 6.77 5.12
C ARG A 79 -39.94 5.68 4.09
N LEU A 80 -40.59 4.53 4.16
CA LEU A 80 -40.45 3.46 3.18
C LEU A 80 -41.29 3.75 1.92
N SER A 81 -42.49 4.31 2.08
CA SER A 81 -43.41 4.63 0.98
C SER A 81 -43.09 5.92 0.22
N MET A 82 -42.14 6.74 0.66
CA MET A 82 -41.83 8.02 0.00
C MET A 82 -40.95 7.86 -1.24
N THR A 83 -41.22 8.64 -2.29
CA THR A 83 -40.37 8.72 -3.50
C THR A 83 -39.01 9.39 -3.20
N PRO A 84 -38.03 9.35 -4.13
CA PRO A 84 -36.76 10.06 -3.96
C PRO A 84 -36.93 11.58 -3.75
N GLU A 85 -37.77 12.22 -4.56
CA GLU A 85 -38.07 13.66 -4.48
C GLU A 85 -38.73 14.04 -3.15
N GLU A 86 -39.73 13.27 -2.71
CA GLU A 86 -40.38 13.48 -1.41
C GLU A 86 -39.39 13.37 -0.24
N LYS A 87 -38.43 12.43 -0.33
CA LYS A 87 -37.37 12.27 0.68
C LYS A 87 -36.47 13.50 0.71
N GLU A 88 -36.09 14.05 -0.44
CA GLU A 88 -35.29 15.26 -0.52
C GLU A 88 -36.04 16.50 0.01
N ALA A 89 -37.29 16.69 -0.40
CA ALA A 89 -38.16 17.75 0.13
C ALA A 89 -38.32 17.66 1.67
N TYR A 90 -38.49 16.45 2.20
CA TYR A 90 -38.57 16.22 3.64
C TYR A 90 -37.25 16.50 4.38
N ILE A 91 -36.10 16.20 3.76
CA ILE A 91 -34.77 16.56 4.29
C ILE A 91 -34.60 18.09 4.31
N LYS A 92 -34.95 18.79 3.21
CA LYS A 92 -34.89 20.25 3.09
C LYS A 92 -35.77 20.93 4.15
N ALA A 93 -37.02 20.50 4.30
CA ALA A 93 -37.91 20.95 5.37
C ALA A 93 -37.43 20.57 6.79
N GLY A 94 -36.67 19.49 6.95
CA GLY A 94 -35.99 19.13 8.21
C GLY A 94 -34.85 20.09 8.58
N ALA A 95 -34.02 20.45 7.60
CA ALA A 95 -32.96 21.43 7.74
C ALA A 95 -33.53 22.83 8.07
N GLU A 96 -34.60 23.23 7.39
CA GLU A 96 -35.24 24.53 7.58
C GLU A 96 -35.92 24.67 8.95
N ARG A 97 -36.64 23.63 9.42
CA ARG A 97 -37.15 23.56 10.81
C ARG A 97 -36.02 23.68 11.84
N THR A 98 -34.86 23.08 11.55
CA THR A 98 -33.67 23.19 12.40
C THR A 98 -33.10 24.61 12.38
N LYS A 99 -33.08 25.29 11.23
CA LYS A 99 -32.67 26.70 11.08
C LYS A 99 -33.60 27.62 11.89
N LYS A 100 -34.93 27.50 11.71
CA LYS A 100 -35.94 28.27 12.47
C LYS A 100 -35.86 28.02 13.99
N CYS A 101 -35.61 26.78 14.42
CA CYS A 101 -35.41 26.47 15.84
C CYS A 101 -34.10 27.01 16.42
N ARG A 102 -33.04 27.19 15.60
CA ARG A 102 -31.79 27.85 16.03
C ARG A 102 -31.97 29.36 16.12
N ALA A 103 -32.68 29.98 15.17
CA ALA A 103 -33.04 31.40 15.24
C ALA A 103 -33.78 31.70 16.55
N LYS A 104 -34.92 31.05 16.81
CA LYS A 104 -35.68 31.23 18.06
C LYS A 104 -34.88 31.02 19.35
N LYS A 105 -33.82 30.19 19.34
CA LYS A 105 -32.91 30.03 20.48
C LYS A 105 -31.91 31.17 20.61
N LYS A 106 -31.43 31.72 19.49
CA LYS A 106 -30.60 32.93 19.46
C LYS A 106 -31.37 34.12 20.00
N ASP A 107 -32.60 34.30 19.52
CA ASP A 107 -33.49 35.41 19.88
C ASP A 107 -33.90 35.34 21.37
N ALA A 108 -34.12 34.14 21.90
CA ALA A 108 -34.37 33.89 23.32
C ALA A 108 -33.11 33.87 24.21
N GLY A 109 -31.95 34.33 23.72
CA GLY A 109 -30.69 34.40 24.50
C GLY A 109 -30.10 33.05 24.94
N LEU A 110 -30.65 31.92 24.49
CA LEU A 110 -30.25 30.59 24.94
C LEU A 110 -28.99 30.13 24.20
N PRO A 111 -27.95 29.64 24.92
CA PRO A 111 -26.67 29.32 24.30
C PRO A 111 -26.80 28.23 23.24
N LEU A 112 -26.54 28.61 21.99
CA LEU A 112 -26.48 27.68 20.87
C LEU A 112 -25.33 26.69 21.08
N ASN A 113 -25.60 25.41 20.81
CA ASN A 113 -24.71 24.26 21.10
C ASN A 113 -23.23 24.58 20.86
N LYS A 114 -22.43 24.56 21.94
CA LYS A 114 -20.98 24.79 21.90
C LYS A 114 -20.35 23.94 20.80
N LYS A 115 -19.52 24.56 19.95
CA LYS A 115 -18.63 23.85 19.01
C LYS A 115 -17.90 22.74 19.78
N ARG A 116 -17.68 21.57 19.15
CA ARG A 116 -16.79 20.55 19.73
C ARG A 116 -15.45 21.22 20.03
N PRO A 117 -14.87 21.04 21.22
CA PRO A 117 -13.54 21.56 21.48
C PRO A 117 -12.55 20.89 20.54
N GLU A 118 -11.71 21.70 19.90
CA GLU A 118 -10.58 21.21 19.11
C GLU A 118 -9.63 20.40 20.00
N PRO A 119 -8.89 19.43 19.44
CA PRO A 119 -7.99 18.58 20.22
C PRO A 119 -6.84 19.40 20.81
N THR A 120 -6.99 19.82 22.07
CA THR A 120 -5.97 20.57 22.81
C THR A 120 -4.65 19.79 22.84
N THR A 121 -3.60 20.38 22.29
CA THR A 121 -2.25 19.81 22.29
C THR A 121 -1.77 19.56 23.73
N ARG A 122 -0.86 18.58 23.89
CA ARG A 122 -0.28 18.25 25.21
C ARG A 122 0.34 19.47 25.90
N ALA A 123 0.94 20.37 25.12
CA ALA A 123 1.46 21.66 25.60
C ALA A 123 0.37 22.57 26.19
N ALA A 124 -0.78 22.73 25.52
CA ALA A 124 -1.89 23.53 26.02
C ALA A 124 -2.49 22.97 27.32
N VAL A 125 -2.57 21.64 27.45
CA VAL A 125 -3.02 20.97 28.69
C VAL A 125 -2.03 21.18 29.84
N LEU A 126 -0.72 21.12 29.57
CA LEU A 126 0.31 21.40 30.57
C LEU A 126 0.29 22.88 31.00
N LYS A 127 0.21 23.83 30.06
CA LYS A 127 0.13 25.26 30.37
C LYS A 127 -1.11 25.59 31.22
N LYS A 128 -2.27 24.99 30.94
CA LYS A 128 -3.46 25.09 31.81
C LYS A 128 -3.26 24.49 33.21
N ARG A 129 -2.60 23.34 33.33
CA ARG A 129 -2.29 22.72 34.63
C ARG A 129 -1.31 23.55 35.46
N GLU A 130 -0.38 24.23 34.80
CA GLU A 130 0.58 25.13 35.47
C GLU A 130 -0.13 26.36 36.03
N VAL A 131 -0.92 27.06 35.20
CA VAL A 131 -1.75 28.20 35.62
C VAL A 131 -2.68 27.81 36.77
N GLU A 132 -3.30 26.63 36.73
CA GLU A 132 -4.18 26.13 37.80
C GLU A 132 -3.40 25.79 39.09
N ARG A 133 -2.13 25.36 38.98
CA ARG A 133 -1.26 25.06 40.14
C ARG A 133 -0.81 26.37 40.80
N VAL A 134 -0.31 27.33 40.01
CA VAL A 134 0.07 28.68 40.48
C VAL A 134 -1.14 29.39 41.11
N ARG A 135 -2.31 29.39 40.47
CA ARG A 135 -3.54 29.95 41.05
C ARG A 135 -3.87 29.35 42.42
N LYS A 136 -3.71 28.03 42.60
CA LYS A 136 -3.98 27.35 43.88
C LYS A 136 -2.90 27.61 44.92
N ALA A 137 -1.65 27.78 44.52
CA ALA A 137 -0.58 28.22 45.40
C ALA A 137 -0.85 29.65 45.91
N ASN A 138 -1.10 30.60 45.01
CA ASN A 138 -1.36 32.01 45.36
C ASN A 138 -2.64 32.17 46.19
N TYR A 139 -3.68 31.37 45.95
CA TYR A 139 -4.87 31.34 46.82
C TYR A 139 -4.55 30.80 48.22
N ARG A 140 -3.71 29.76 48.33
CA ARG A 140 -3.30 29.23 49.64
C ARG A 140 -2.39 30.20 50.41
N ALA A 141 -1.49 30.91 49.72
CA ALA A 141 -0.69 31.99 50.29
C ALA A 141 -1.58 33.12 50.83
N ARG A 142 -2.47 33.69 50.01
CA ARG A 142 -3.43 34.74 50.43
C ARG A 142 -4.39 34.34 51.55
N VAL A 143 -4.64 33.05 51.75
CA VAL A 143 -5.44 32.53 52.87
C VAL A 143 -4.57 32.23 54.10
N ALA A 144 -3.27 31.99 53.94
CA ALA A 144 -2.32 31.84 55.04
C ALA A 144 -1.89 33.20 55.63
N GLU A 145 -1.70 34.23 54.79
CA GLU A 145 -1.30 35.60 55.18
C GLU A 145 -2.34 36.32 56.05
N ASN A 146 -3.60 35.88 56.07
CA ASN A 146 -4.65 36.47 56.90
C ASN A 146 -5.22 35.43 57.88
N PRO A 147 -4.74 35.40 59.14
CA PRO A 147 -5.17 34.42 60.16
C PRO A 147 -6.68 34.40 60.38
N TYR A 148 -7.33 35.57 60.35
CA TYR A 148 -8.77 35.72 60.52
C TYR A 148 -9.57 35.06 59.40
N LYS A 149 -9.10 35.18 58.15
CA LYS A 149 -9.73 34.58 56.97
C LYS A 149 -9.60 33.06 56.94
N LYS A 150 -8.46 32.52 57.37
CA LYS A 150 -8.24 31.07 57.56
C LYS A 150 -9.18 30.51 58.62
N SER A 151 -9.25 31.16 59.79
CA SER A 151 -10.19 30.85 60.88
C SER A 151 -11.64 30.82 60.41
N TRP A 152 -12.08 31.85 59.66
CA TRP A 152 -13.45 31.94 59.14
C TRP A 152 -13.82 30.79 58.21
N VAL A 153 -12.93 30.40 57.29
CA VAL A 153 -13.16 29.28 56.37
C VAL A 153 -13.28 27.94 57.11
N ASP A 154 -12.40 27.68 58.08
CA ASP A 154 -12.47 26.45 58.89
C ASP A 154 -13.68 26.45 59.85
N ARG A 155 -14.11 27.61 60.34
CA ARG A 155 -15.36 27.76 61.11
C ARG A 155 -16.58 27.41 60.25
N LYS A 156 -16.69 27.96 59.04
CA LYS A 156 -17.78 27.62 58.09
C LYS A 156 -17.78 26.13 57.72
N ARG A 157 -16.60 25.51 57.60
CA ARG A 157 -16.46 24.07 57.36
C ARG A 157 -16.96 23.23 58.55
N ARG A 158 -16.65 23.65 59.79
CA ARG A 158 -17.16 23.02 61.03
C ARG A 158 -18.67 23.20 61.20
N GLU A 159 -19.23 24.37 60.90
CA GLU A 159 -20.70 24.60 60.89
C GLU A 159 -21.43 23.65 59.94
N SER A 160 -20.94 23.50 58.71
CA SER A 160 -21.54 22.59 57.72
C SER A 160 -21.55 21.14 58.20
N TYR A 161 -20.49 20.72 58.88
CA TYR A 161 -20.39 19.37 59.46
C TYR A 161 -21.33 19.18 60.67
N ARG A 162 -21.45 20.19 61.55
CA ARG A 162 -22.40 20.20 62.67
C ARG A 162 -23.85 20.12 62.21
N LYS A 163 -24.24 20.91 61.18
CA LYS A 163 -25.59 20.83 60.58
C LYS A 163 -25.92 19.43 60.03
N LYS A 164 -24.96 18.76 59.38
CA LYS A 164 -25.12 17.36 58.95
C LYS A 164 -25.29 16.37 60.10
N LYS A 165 -24.62 16.58 61.24
CA LYS A 165 -24.73 15.70 62.42
C LYS A 165 -26.04 15.92 63.18
N ALA A 166 -26.55 17.15 63.26
CA ALA A 166 -27.84 17.46 63.89
C ALA A 166 -29.01 16.79 63.14
N ALA A 167 -29.04 16.91 61.80
CA ALA A 167 -30.06 16.30 60.94
C ALA A 167 -30.04 14.75 60.90
N LEU A 168 -29.02 14.11 61.50
CA LEU A 168 -29.01 12.67 61.76
C LEU A 168 -29.65 12.35 63.11
N LYS A 169 -29.32 13.12 64.16
CA LYS A 169 -29.86 12.95 65.52
C LYS A 169 -31.38 13.19 65.58
N GLU A 170 -31.86 14.16 64.81
CA GLU A 170 -33.28 14.51 64.69
C GLU A 170 -34.09 13.35 64.08
N LYS A 171 -33.50 12.58 63.15
CA LYS A 171 -34.10 11.36 62.58
C LYS A 171 -34.05 10.15 63.52
N GLU A 172 -33.18 10.15 64.51
CA GLU A 172 -33.07 9.07 65.50
C GLU A 172 -34.08 9.24 66.66
N SER A 173 -34.57 10.45 66.91
CA SER A 173 -35.53 10.74 68.00
C SER A 173 -36.99 10.37 67.71
N SER A 174 -37.34 10.04 66.45
CA SER A 174 -38.72 9.72 66.05
C SER A 174 -39.09 8.23 66.11
N GLN A 175 -38.28 7.38 66.73
CA GLN A 175 -38.46 5.91 66.73
C GLN A 175 -38.27 5.23 68.11
N GLN A 176 -38.41 5.96 69.21
CA GLN A 176 -38.37 5.39 70.56
C GLN A 176 -39.45 5.97 71.49
N SER A 177 -40.65 5.41 71.42
CA SER A 177 -41.61 5.39 72.52
C SER A 177 -42.00 3.95 72.85
N GLU A 178 -42.25 3.69 74.15
CA GLU A 178 -42.91 2.49 74.69
C GLU A 178 -42.21 1.13 74.56
N ALA A 179 -41.30 0.90 75.51
CA ALA A 179 -40.95 -0.44 75.99
C ALA A 179 -41.14 -0.50 77.51
N ALA A 180 -41.92 -1.46 78.02
CA ALA A 180 -41.94 -1.81 79.45
C ALA A 180 -42.63 -3.18 79.74
N VAL A 181 -42.56 -3.58 81.02
CA VAL A 181 -43.31 -4.64 81.73
C VAL A 181 -42.75 -6.08 81.71
N THR A 182 -41.64 -6.21 82.45
CA THR A 182 -41.35 -7.13 83.60
C THR A 182 -41.30 -8.68 83.49
N GLN A 183 -40.65 -9.24 84.52
CA GLN A 183 -40.16 -10.62 84.71
C GLN A 183 -41.32 -11.62 84.99
N GLU A 184 -41.21 -12.95 85.12
CA GLU A 184 -40.27 -13.87 85.80
C GLU A 184 -40.01 -15.14 84.93
N VAL A 185 -39.88 -16.38 85.45
CA VAL A 185 -38.65 -17.10 85.93
C VAL A 185 -38.78 -18.63 85.61
N THR A 186 -37.75 -19.41 85.97
CA THR A 186 -37.59 -20.89 86.08
C THR A 186 -37.66 -21.83 84.86
N SER A 187 -36.95 -22.94 85.07
CA SER A 187 -36.42 -23.98 84.20
C SER A 187 -37.42 -24.83 83.41
N GLY A 188 -36.92 -25.37 82.28
CA GLY A 188 -37.65 -26.26 81.37
C GLY A 188 -37.83 -25.64 79.98
N GLY A 189 -37.76 -26.46 78.93
CA GLY A 189 -38.08 -25.99 77.58
C GLY A 189 -39.52 -25.47 77.53
N TYR A 190 -39.73 -24.28 76.95
CA TYR A 190 -41.02 -23.55 77.00
C TYR A 190 -42.21 -24.47 76.69
N LYS A 191 -42.97 -24.84 77.73
CA LYS A 191 -44.08 -25.81 77.65
C LYS A 191 -45.21 -25.36 76.70
N ASN A 192 -45.28 -24.07 76.35
CA ASN A 192 -46.24 -23.53 75.41
C ASN A 192 -45.66 -22.34 74.59
N LYS A 193 -46.23 -22.08 73.41
CA LYS A 193 -45.72 -21.08 72.45
C LYS A 193 -45.70 -19.64 73.02
N SER A 194 -46.63 -19.33 73.92
CA SER A 194 -46.75 -18.01 74.55
C SER A 194 -45.60 -17.70 75.52
N SER A 195 -45.15 -18.67 76.33
CA SER A 195 -44.02 -18.43 77.25
C SER A 195 -42.71 -18.16 76.49
N LYS A 196 -42.47 -18.88 75.38
CA LYS A 196 -41.35 -18.60 74.45
C LYS A 196 -41.40 -17.19 73.87
N LEU A 197 -42.59 -16.70 73.50
CA LEU A 197 -42.78 -15.34 72.97
C LEU A 197 -42.54 -14.27 74.04
N LYS A 198 -43.02 -14.46 75.28
CA LYS A 198 -42.74 -13.56 76.41
C LYS A 198 -41.24 -13.45 76.68
N ALA A 199 -40.50 -14.56 76.68
CA ALA A 199 -39.05 -14.55 76.85
C ALA A 199 -38.30 -13.88 75.68
N LEU A 200 -38.74 -14.10 74.44
CA LEU A 200 -38.23 -13.38 73.26
C LEU A 200 -38.45 -11.86 73.37
N LYS A 201 -39.59 -11.42 73.91
CA LYS A 201 -39.89 -10.00 74.13
C LYS A 201 -38.94 -9.39 75.19
N LYS A 202 -38.70 -10.09 76.30
CA LYS A 202 -37.70 -9.69 77.31
C LYS A 202 -36.30 -9.52 76.71
N VAL A 203 -35.81 -10.49 75.93
CA VAL A 203 -34.48 -10.39 75.27
C VAL A 203 -34.43 -9.25 74.25
N LYS A 204 -35.49 -9.02 73.46
CA LYS A 204 -35.57 -7.90 72.51
C LYS A 204 -35.53 -6.53 73.17
N ASN A 205 -36.01 -6.39 74.41
CA ASN A 205 -35.98 -5.12 75.13
C ASN A 205 -34.59 -4.82 75.73
N VAL A 206 -33.75 -5.84 75.96
CA VAL A 206 -32.39 -5.69 76.52
C VAL A 206 -31.32 -5.51 75.44
N ILE A 207 -31.45 -6.17 74.29
CA ILE A 207 -30.51 -6.00 73.17
C ILE A 207 -30.84 -4.70 72.43
N SER A 208 -29.81 -3.90 72.12
CA SER A 208 -29.97 -2.63 71.40
C SER A 208 -30.82 -2.77 70.12
N PRO A 209 -31.85 -1.94 69.91
CA PRO A 209 -32.74 -2.04 68.74
C PRO A 209 -32.07 -1.62 67.42
N SER A 210 -30.86 -1.05 67.46
CA SER A 210 -30.08 -0.74 66.26
C SER A 210 -29.75 -2.03 65.49
N PRO A 211 -30.17 -2.19 64.21
CA PRO A 211 -30.00 -3.44 63.49
C PRO A 211 -28.55 -3.93 63.38
N GLY A 212 -27.59 -3.01 63.30
CA GLY A 212 -26.15 -3.33 63.31
C GLY A 212 -25.70 -3.87 64.66
N LYS A 213 -25.92 -3.13 65.75
CA LYS A 213 -25.55 -3.55 67.11
C LYS A 213 -26.27 -4.84 67.53
N TYR A 214 -27.53 -5.01 67.14
CA TYR A 214 -28.28 -6.26 67.32
C TYR A 214 -27.59 -7.42 66.59
N ALA A 215 -27.23 -7.26 65.32
CA ALA A 215 -26.56 -8.29 64.54
C ALA A 215 -25.17 -8.64 65.11
N ASP A 216 -24.40 -7.64 65.54
CA ASP A 216 -23.07 -7.83 66.14
C ASP A 216 -23.16 -8.55 67.50
N VAL A 217 -24.09 -8.15 68.38
CA VAL A 217 -24.32 -8.82 69.68
C VAL A 217 -24.83 -10.25 69.47
N VAL A 218 -25.72 -10.49 68.52
CA VAL A 218 -26.21 -11.85 68.20
C VAL A 218 -25.11 -12.71 67.57
N ALA A 219 -24.26 -12.15 66.71
CA ALA A 219 -23.11 -12.84 66.12
C ALA A 219 -22.07 -13.18 67.20
N ALA A 220 -21.74 -12.24 68.08
CA ALA A 220 -20.86 -12.47 69.23
C ALA A 220 -21.44 -13.54 70.16
N LEU A 221 -22.72 -13.45 70.52
CA LEU A 221 -23.42 -14.47 71.33
C LEU A 221 -23.47 -15.84 70.66
N ALA A 222 -23.46 -15.96 69.34
CA ALA A 222 -23.34 -17.25 68.64
C ALA A 222 -21.90 -17.77 68.65
N GLN A 223 -20.91 -16.88 68.56
CA GLN A 223 -19.49 -17.22 68.55
C GLN A 223 -18.92 -17.56 69.93
N THR A 224 -19.44 -17.00 71.03
CA THR A 224 -18.88 -17.17 72.39
C THR A 224 -19.42 -18.36 73.20
N LYS A 225 -20.25 -19.24 72.63
CA LYS A 225 -20.86 -20.35 73.40
C LYS A 225 -20.00 -21.62 73.45
N SER A 226 -20.22 -22.39 74.52
CA SER A 226 -19.63 -23.73 74.72
C SER A 226 -20.05 -24.73 73.63
N PRO A 227 -19.26 -25.81 73.39
CA PRO A 227 -19.46 -26.73 72.26
C PRO A 227 -20.87 -27.36 72.18
N ARG A 228 -21.44 -27.80 73.31
CA ARG A 228 -22.82 -28.36 73.36
C ARG A 228 -23.86 -27.35 72.85
N LYS A 229 -23.71 -26.05 73.14
CA LYS A 229 -24.64 -25.00 72.67
C LYS A 229 -24.45 -24.65 71.19
N ARG A 230 -23.24 -24.80 70.63
CA ARG A 230 -23.02 -24.68 69.17
C ARG A 230 -23.67 -25.82 68.41
N LYS A 231 -23.50 -27.08 68.85
CA LYS A 231 -24.11 -28.26 68.20
C LYS A 231 -25.64 -28.10 68.02
N ILE A 232 -26.33 -27.69 69.09
CA ILE A 232 -27.79 -27.46 69.07
C ILE A 232 -28.20 -26.27 68.16
N LEU A 233 -27.31 -25.30 67.93
CA LEU A 233 -27.54 -24.18 67.00
C LEU A 233 -27.33 -24.59 65.54
N ASP A 234 -26.33 -25.44 65.27
CA ASP A 234 -26.11 -26.02 63.93
C ASP A 234 -27.25 -26.96 63.53
N GLU A 235 -27.74 -27.79 64.46
CA GLU A 235 -28.96 -28.61 64.32
C GLU A 235 -30.20 -27.76 64.02
N LYS A 236 -30.23 -26.50 64.47
CA LYS A 236 -31.30 -25.51 64.17
C LYS A 236 -30.94 -24.54 63.03
N GLY A 237 -29.91 -24.85 62.25
CA GLY A 237 -29.58 -24.17 60.99
C GLY A 237 -28.80 -22.85 61.11
N VAL A 238 -28.34 -22.45 62.30
CA VAL A 238 -27.66 -21.15 62.53
C VAL A 238 -26.13 -21.33 62.49
N LYS A 239 -25.59 -21.48 61.27
CA LYS A 239 -24.16 -21.74 61.03
C LYS A 239 -23.32 -20.45 61.02
N ALA A 240 -22.31 -20.35 61.88
CA ALA A 240 -21.31 -19.28 61.86
C ALA A 240 -19.99 -19.76 61.22
N PRO A 241 -19.52 -19.19 60.10
CA PRO A 241 -18.28 -19.62 59.44
C PRO A 241 -17.03 -19.22 60.24
N SER A 242 -16.00 -20.07 60.24
CA SER A 242 -14.77 -19.77 60.98
C SER A 242 -13.96 -18.62 60.35
N PRO A 243 -13.26 -17.78 61.15
CA PRO A 243 -12.59 -16.59 60.64
C PRO A 243 -11.59 -16.85 59.51
N ARG A 244 -10.77 -17.91 59.65
CA ARG A 244 -9.74 -18.28 58.65
C ARG A 244 -10.32 -18.64 57.28
N LYS A 245 -11.47 -19.33 57.22
CA LYS A 245 -12.10 -19.71 55.94
C LYS A 245 -12.72 -18.51 55.21
N LYS A 246 -13.10 -17.46 55.94
CA LYS A 246 -13.69 -16.24 55.36
C LYS A 246 -12.63 -15.40 54.66
N LEU A 247 -11.50 -15.14 55.32
CA LEU A 247 -10.34 -14.41 54.77
C LEU A 247 -9.87 -14.98 53.43
N PHE A 248 -9.58 -16.28 53.36
CA PHE A 248 -9.12 -16.92 52.12
C PHE A 248 -10.13 -16.78 50.97
N SER A 249 -11.43 -16.89 51.27
CA SER A 249 -12.48 -16.70 50.26
C SER A 249 -12.50 -15.25 49.77
N ASP A 250 -12.42 -14.27 50.66
CA ASP A 250 -12.53 -12.85 50.30
C ASP A 250 -11.31 -12.36 49.49
N ASP A 251 -10.10 -12.85 49.77
CA ASP A 251 -8.88 -12.53 49.00
C ASP A 251 -8.93 -13.10 47.56
N VAL A 252 -9.33 -14.37 47.41
CA VAL A 252 -9.50 -15.00 46.09
C VAL A 252 -10.58 -14.27 45.27
N LEU A 253 -11.68 -13.85 45.91
CA LEU A 253 -12.73 -13.03 45.28
C LEU A 253 -12.19 -11.66 44.84
N HIS A 254 -11.34 -11.01 45.64
CA HIS A 254 -10.76 -9.71 45.29
C HIS A 254 -9.81 -9.81 44.09
N SER A 255 -8.88 -10.78 44.12
CA SER A 255 -7.86 -10.96 43.08
C SER A 255 -8.48 -11.23 41.70
N VAL A 256 -9.44 -12.17 41.62
CA VAL A 256 -10.16 -12.49 40.36
C VAL A 256 -10.92 -11.29 39.81
N LYS A 257 -11.50 -10.46 40.68
CA LYS A 257 -12.24 -9.24 40.31
C LYS A 257 -11.31 -8.17 39.76
N GLU A 258 -10.12 -7.99 40.34
CA GLU A 258 -9.15 -7.01 39.87
C GLU A 258 -8.62 -7.39 38.47
N ASP A 259 -8.29 -8.66 38.24
CA ASP A 259 -7.80 -9.13 36.93
C ASP A 259 -8.88 -9.07 35.83
N LEU A 260 -10.15 -9.34 36.17
CA LEU A 260 -11.28 -9.08 35.27
C LEU A 260 -11.40 -7.60 34.90
N GLN A 261 -11.24 -6.69 35.87
CA GLN A 261 -11.26 -5.25 35.59
C GLN A 261 -10.04 -4.79 34.78
N ARG A 262 -8.85 -5.35 35.05
CA ARG A 262 -7.60 -5.03 34.35
C ARG A 262 -7.68 -5.47 32.89
N THR A 263 -8.13 -6.70 32.64
CA THR A 263 -8.38 -7.21 31.29
C THR A 263 -9.55 -6.51 30.60
N SER A 264 -10.52 -5.93 31.31
CA SER A 264 -11.64 -5.17 30.72
C SER A 264 -11.20 -3.90 29.97
N LYS A 265 -10.18 -3.20 30.50
CA LYS A 265 -9.75 -1.85 30.09
C LYS A 265 -8.89 -1.85 28.80
N LYS A 266 -8.19 -2.95 28.53
CA LYS A 266 -7.34 -3.13 27.35
C LYS A 266 -7.99 -4.13 26.37
N ARG A 267 -7.60 -4.07 25.08
CA ARG A 267 -8.27 -4.76 23.96
C ARG A 267 -7.31 -5.55 23.06
N THR A 268 -6.32 -6.22 23.65
CA THR A 268 -5.37 -7.06 22.89
C THR A 268 -5.92 -8.47 22.61
N LYS A 269 -5.30 -9.19 21.65
CA LYS A 269 -5.63 -10.61 21.37
C LYS A 269 -5.47 -11.50 22.61
N VAL A 270 -4.42 -11.29 23.40
CA VAL A 270 -4.10 -12.08 24.61
C VAL A 270 -5.12 -11.85 25.71
N GLU A 271 -5.52 -10.61 25.96
CA GLU A 271 -6.57 -10.31 26.97
C GLU A 271 -7.93 -10.88 26.56
N ASN A 272 -8.25 -10.87 25.27
CA ASN A 272 -9.45 -11.54 24.76
C ASN A 272 -9.40 -13.08 24.92
N ALA A 273 -8.21 -13.70 24.90
CA ALA A 273 -8.06 -15.13 25.21
C ALA A 273 -8.23 -15.39 26.72
N ARG A 274 -7.60 -14.60 27.59
CA ARG A 274 -7.77 -14.68 29.05
C ARG A 274 -9.24 -14.53 29.48
N ARG A 275 -9.99 -13.61 28.85
CA ARG A 275 -11.44 -13.47 29.07
C ARG A 275 -12.25 -14.72 28.68
N ARG A 276 -11.87 -15.48 27.65
CA ARG A 276 -12.56 -16.74 27.28
C ARG A 276 -12.42 -17.79 28.38
N VAL A 277 -11.20 -18.01 28.87
CA VAL A 277 -10.92 -18.97 29.95
C VAL A 277 -11.76 -18.66 31.19
N LEU A 278 -11.75 -17.40 31.64
CA LEU A 278 -12.57 -16.96 32.77
C LEU A 278 -14.08 -17.14 32.52
N CYS A 279 -14.58 -16.81 31.33
CA CYS A 279 -16.01 -17.02 31.01
C CYS A 279 -16.40 -18.52 31.01
N GLY A 280 -15.51 -19.43 30.59
CA GLY A 280 -15.74 -20.87 30.66
C GLY A 280 -15.89 -21.37 32.10
N VAL A 281 -15.10 -20.86 33.04
CA VAL A 281 -15.22 -21.16 34.47
C VAL A 281 -16.56 -20.64 35.02
N PHE A 282 -16.91 -19.37 34.76
CA PHE A 282 -18.18 -18.79 35.23
C PHE A 282 -19.43 -19.39 34.58
N ASN A 283 -19.33 -19.92 33.35
CA ASN A 283 -20.47 -20.53 32.67
C ASN A 283 -21.00 -21.75 33.44
N ARG A 284 -20.11 -22.60 33.98
CA ARG A 284 -20.49 -23.73 34.86
C ARG A 284 -21.28 -23.23 36.08
N TYR A 285 -20.82 -22.14 36.71
CA TYR A 285 -21.48 -21.55 37.87
C TYR A 285 -22.81 -20.81 37.56
N SER A 286 -23.01 -20.39 36.31
CA SER A 286 -24.19 -19.61 35.87
C SER A 286 -25.53 -20.36 35.96
N LYS A 287 -25.46 -21.70 36.07
CA LYS A 287 -26.61 -22.61 36.16
C LYS A 287 -27.23 -22.69 37.57
N HIS A 288 -26.50 -22.33 38.63
CA HIS A 288 -27.01 -22.42 40.00
C HIS A 288 -27.97 -21.27 40.39
N ARG A 289 -28.93 -21.57 41.26
CA ARG A 289 -29.89 -20.59 41.81
C ARG A 289 -29.14 -19.55 42.64
N GLY A 290 -29.39 -18.26 42.40
CA GLY A 290 -28.69 -17.16 43.07
C GLY A 290 -27.39 -16.67 42.39
N CYS A 291 -26.89 -17.34 41.34
CA CYS A 291 -25.61 -16.99 40.68
C CYS A 291 -25.47 -15.51 40.23
N ALA A 292 -26.58 -14.79 40.03
CA ALA A 292 -26.57 -13.39 39.63
C ALA A 292 -25.95 -12.44 40.67
N SER A 293 -26.12 -12.70 41.98
CA SER A 293 -25.48 -11.88 43.03
C SER A 293 -23.98 -12.17 43.10
N THR A 294 -23.59 -13.45 43.06
CA THR A 294 -22.19 -13.90 43.05
C THR A 294 -21.43 -13.35 41.83
N LEU A 295 -21.98 -13.47 40.62
CA LEU A 295 -21.39 -12.90 39.40
C LEU A 295 -21.25 -11.38 39.48
N LYS A 296 -22.19 -10.69 40.13
CA LYS A 296 -22.11 -9.24 40.39
C LYS A 296 -21.00 -8.89 41.40
N ALA A 297 -20.75 -9.73 42.40
CA ALA A 297 -19.60 -9.58 43.31
C ALA A 297 -18.26 -9.70 42.57
N PHE A 298 -18.15 -10.68 41.66
CA PHE A 298 -17.04 -10.84 40.69
C PHE A 298 -16.94 -9.72 39.64
N GLY A 299 -17.87 -8.74 39.63
CA GLY A 299 -17.84 -7.62 38.68
C GLY A 299 -18.26 -7.96 37.24
N THR A 300 -18.93 -9.10 37.03
CA THR A 300 -19.45 -9.53 35.72
C THR A 300 -20.99 -9.64 35.75
N THR A 301 -21.61 -9.97 34.60
CA THR A 301 -23.06 -10.14 34.50
C THR A 301 -23.41 -11.46 33.83
N LYS A 302 -24.51 -12.10 34.26
CA LYS A 302 -25.00 -13.35 33.65
C LYS A 302 -25.20 -13.23 32.13
N LYS A 303 -25.71 -12.10 31.66
CA LYS A 303 -25.87 -11.80 30.21
C LYS A 303 -24.53 -11.79 29.45
N PHE A 304 -23.46 -11.27 30.05
CA PHE A 304 -22.13 -11.28 29.44
C PHE A 304 -21.53 -12.68 29.41
N VAL A 305 -21.64 -13.44 30.50
CA VAL A 305 -21.15 -14.83 30.58
C VAL A 305 -21.87 -15.72 29.56
N ASN A 306 -23.20 -15.64 29.49
CA ASN A 306 -24.00 -16.39 28.50
C ASN A 306 -23.62 -16.01 27.05
N GLN A 307 -23.48 -14.72 26.74
CA GLN A 307 -23.09 -14.26 25.40
C GLN A 307 -21.67 -14.70 24.98
N CYS A 308 -20.78 -14.97 25.94
CA CYS A 308 -19.49 -15.60 25.70
C CYS A 308 -19.60 -17.13 25.53
N ALA A 309 -20.49 -17.78 26.28
CA ALA A 309 -20.70 -19.24 26.24
C ALA A 309 -21.45 -19.72 24.98
N GLU A 310 -22.45 -18.97 24.51
CA GLU A 310 -23.18 -19.24 23.27
C GLU A 310 -22.30 -19.15 22.00
N LYS A 311 -21.06 -18.67 22.13
CA LYS A 311 -20.11 -18.43 21.04
C LYS A 311 -18.80 -19.19 21.25
N ASN A 312 -18.90 -20.51 21.32
CA ASN A 312 -17.74 -21.41 21.36
C ASN A 312 -16.96 -21.47 20.02
N GLY A 313 -17.52 -20.97 18.91
CA GLY A 313 -16.80 -20.68 17.68
C GLY A 313 -16.25 -19.24 17.65
N GLU A 314 -15.23 -18.98 16.81
CA GLU A 314 -14.52 -17.69 16.73
C GLU A 314 -15.43 -16.46 16.85
N TRP A 315 -14.97 -15.46 17.61
CA TRP A 315 -15.68 -14.18 17.77
C TRP A 315 -15.50 -13.29 16.52
N THR A 316 -15.95 -13.79 15.37
CA THR A 316 -16.02 -13.05 14.12
C THR A 316 -17.02 -11.90 14.30
N ARG A 317 -16.51 -10.67 14.19
CA ARG A 317 -17.35 -9.47 14.20
C ARG A 317 -18.27 -9.55 12.99
N LYS A 318 -19.61 -9.54 13.19
CA LYS A 318 -20.57 -9.46 12.07
C LYS A 318 -20.09 -8.40 11.07
N LYS A 319 -19.74 -8.83 9.84
CA LYS A 319 -19.33 -7.91 8.76
C LYS A 319 -20.46 -6.90 8.57
N ARG A 320 -20.13 -5.62 8.42
CA ARG A 320 -21.17 -4.60 8.21
C ARG A 320 -21.78 -4.76 6.82
N LYS A 321 -23.03 -4.32 6.61
CA LYS A 321 -23.73 -4.41 5.32
C LYS A 321 -23.09 -3.55 4.19
N ASP A 322 -22.22 -2.62 4.57
CA ASP A 322 -21.37 -1.79 3.71
C ASP A 322 -19.95 -2.36 3.52
N ALA A 323 -19.65 -3.54 4.04
CA ALA A 323 -18.36 -4.18 3.80
C ALA A 323 -18.25 -4.61 2.32
N VAL A 324 -17.17 -4.18 1.67
CA VAL A 324 -16.80 -4.65 0.33
C VAL A 324 -16.71 -6.19 0.34
N PRO A 325 -17.34 -6.90 -0.62
CA PRO A 325 -17.27 -8.36 -0.72
C PRO A 325 -15.84 -8.88 -0.85
N ALA A 326 -15.62 -10.15 -0.51
CA ALA A 326 -14.27 -10.74 -0.54
C ALA A 326 -13.71 -10.76 -1.97
N HIS A 327 -14.51 -11.20 -2.94
CA HIS A 327 -14.10 -11.27 -4.36
C HIS A 327 -13.78 -9.89 -4.95
N VAL A 328 -14.45 -8.82 -4.52
CA VAL A 328 -14.12 -7.44 -4.93
C VAL A 328 -12.80 -6.97 -4.31
N VAL A 329 -12.49 -7.39 -3.08
CA VAL A 329 -11.18 -7.13 -2.48
C VAL A 329 -10.07 -7.85 -3.23
N GLU A 330 -10.30 -9.11 -3.61
CA GLU A 330 -9.36 -9.91 -4.41
C GLU A 330 -9.14 -9.28 -5.79
N LYS A 331 -10.20 -8.96 -6.55
CA LYS A 331 -10.11 -8.22 -7.83
C LYS A 331 -9.25 -6.96 -7.72
N ILE A 332 -9.49 -6.12 -6.71
CA ILE A 332 -8.70 -4.90 -6.48
C ILE A 332 -7.23 -5.22 -6.19
N GLN A 333 -6.94 -6.31 -5.47
CA GLN A 333 -5.57 -6.74 -5.19
C GLN A 333 -4.88 -7.26 -6.45
N THR A 334 -5.55 -8.09 -7.26
CA THR A 334 -5.08 -8.54 -8.58
C THR A 334 -4.76 -7.36 -9.50
N ILE A 335 -5.61 -6.33 -9.52
CA ILE A 335 -5.38 -5.10 -10.30
C ILE A 335 -4.11 -4.38 -9.85
N TYR A 336 -3.87 -4.26 -8.54
CA TYR A 336 -2.59 -3.72 -8.06
C TYR A 336 -1.38 -4.60 -8.40
N GLU A 337 -1.55 -5.90 -8.64
CA GLU A 337 -0.48 -6.83 -9.00
C GLU A 337 -0.18 -6.90 -10.51
N ARG A 338 -1.00 -6.28 -11.38
CA ARG A 338 -0.70 -6.15 -12.82
C ARG A 338 0.53 -5.29 -13.09
N GLU A 339 1.44 -5.68 -14.00
CA GLU A 339 2.69 -4.93 -14.26
C GLU A 339 2.49 -3.62 -15.03
N ASP A 340 1.29 -3.39 -15.61
CA ASP A 340 0.91 -2.09 -16.17
C ASP A 340 0.49 -1.07 -15.09
N ILE A 341 0.23 -1.52 -13.86
CA ILE A 341 -0.15 -0.71 -12.70
C ILE A 341 0.97 -0.66 -11.66
N SER A 342 1.56 -1.80 -11.29
CA SER A 342 2.74 -1.87 -10.43
C SER A 342 3.71 -2.99 -10.81
N ARG A 343 5.01 -2.68 -10.86
CA ARG A 343 6.08 -3.60 -11.27
C ARG A 343 6.91 -4.05 -10.07
N ASP A 344 7.37 -5.29 -10.07
CA ASP A 344 8.38 -5.76 -9.12
C ASP A 344 9.67 -4.94 -9.28
N ASP A 345 10.32 -4.62 -8.17
CA ASP A 345 11.65 -4.00 -8.18
C ASP A 345 12.72 -5.11 -8.09
N PRO A 346 13.55 -5.31 -9.15
CA PRO A 346 14.60 -6.33 -9.16
C PRO A 346 15.70 -6.03 -8.15
N CYS A 347 15.75 -4.83 -7.56
CA CYS A 347 16.72 -4.49 -6.55
C CYS A 347 16.60 -5.45 -5.37
N GLN A 348 17.73 -6.08 -5.04
CA GLN A 348 17.90 -6.89 -3.85
C GLN A 348 17.42 -6.19 -2.55
N LYS A 349 17.44 -4.86 -2.49
CA LYS A 349 16.98 -4.07 -1.33
C LYS A 349 15.43 -3.96 -1.24
N SER A 350 14.71 -4.29 -2.31
CA SER A 350 13.25 -4.25 -2.41
C SER A 350 12.57 -5.43 -1.70
N VAL A 351 13.20 -6.62 -1.76
CA VAL A 351 12.59 -7.88 -1.30
C VAL A 351 12.40 -7.87 0.23
N SER A 352 11.17 -8.15 0.65
CA SER A 352 10.74 -8.14 2.04
C SER A 352 11.39 -9.26 2.85
N ALA A 353 12.22 -8.89 3.81
CA ALA A 353 12.92 -9.84 4.70
C ALA A 353 12.01 -10.70 5.61
N ARG A 354 10.69 -10.41 5.65
CA ARG A 354 9.69 -11.20 6.41
C ARG A 354 8.89 -12.14 5.52
N THR A 355 8.55 -11.73 4.29
CA THR A 355 7.66 -12.50 3.40
C THR A 355 8.40 -13.17 2.24
N GLY A 356 9.64 -12.79 1.95
CA GLY A 356 10.40 -13.28 0.78
C GLY A 356 9.92 -12.69 -0.55
N ASN A 357 8.83 -11.93 -0.54
CA ASN A 357 8.24 -11.27 -1.71
C ASN A 357 9.06 -10.06 -2.16
N SER A 358 9.22 -9.89 -3.48
CA SER A 358 9.65 -8.61 -4.04
C SER A 358 8.65 -7.50 -3.70
N THR A 359 9.16 -6.28 -3.47
CA THR A 359 8.30 -5.09 -3.39
C THR A 359 7.90 -4.69 -4.80
N ARG A 360 6.62 -4.44 -5.03
CA ARG A 360 6.14 -3.76 -6.23
C ARG A 360 6.09 -2.26 -6.05
N TYR A 361 6.35 -1.48 -7.09
CA TYR A 361 6.13 -0.03 -7.11
C TYR A 361 5.15 0.34 -8.21
N MET A 362 4.21 1.23 -7.87
CA MET A 362 3.23 1.72 -8.83
C MET A 362 3.87 2.61 -9.89
N GLU A 363 3.65 2.25 -11.16
CA GLU A 363 4.04 3.02 -12.35
C GLU A 363 2.99 4.09 -12.69
N LYS A 364 1.71 3.74 -12.51
CA LYS A 364 0.57 4.68 -12.57
C LYS A 364 0.36 5.31 -11.19
N THR A 365 -0.20 6.52 -11.14
CA THR A 365 -0.68 7.12 -9.90
C THR A 365 -1.85 6.29 -9.32
N LEU A 366 -2.13 6.48 -8.03
CA LEU A 366 -3.29 5.84 -7.40
C LEU A 366 -4.60 6.22 -8.09
N GLN A 367 -4.68 7.43 -8.66
CA GLN A 367 -5.86 7.94 -9.36
C GLN A 367 -6.00 7.25 -10.73
N GLU A 368 -4.98 7.29 -11.59
CA GLU A 368 -5.00 6.59 -12.89
C GLU A 368 -5.31 5.08 -12.72
N SER A 369 -4.75 4.43 -11.69
CA SER A 369 -5.05 3.01 -11.40
C SER A 369 -6.49 2.78 -10.94
N TYR A 370 -7.12 3.79 -10.33
CA TYR A 370 -8.52 3.75 -9.92
C TYR A 370 -9.45 4.01 -11.10
N ASP A 371 -9.14 4.99 -11.94
CA ASP A 371 -9.91 5.33 -13.13
C ASP A 371 -9.90 4.14 -14.11
N GLN A 372 -8.75 3.45 -14.25
CA GLN A 372 -8.65 2.18 -14.96
C GLN A 372 -9.50 1.07 -14.33
N TYR A 373 -9.45 0.89 -13.00
CA TYR A 373 -10.32 -0.08 -12.30
C TYR A 373 -11.81 0.18 -12.55
N ILE A 374 -12.23 1.44 -12.55
CA ILE A 374 -13.63 1.84 -12.84
C ILE A 374 -13.98 1.61 -14.32
N THR A 375 -13.03 1.82 -15.24
CA THR A 375 -13.22 1.55 -16.69
C THR A 375 -13.33 0.06 -16.98
N GLU A 376 -12.55 -0.78 -16.29
CA GLU A 376 -12.51 -2.23 -16.48
C GLU A 376 -13.61 -3.00 -15.72
N CYS A 377 -14.23 -2.41 -14.69
CA CYS A 377 -15.24 -3.07 -13.86
C CYS A 377 -16.66 -2.51 -14.08
N ASN A 378 -17.52 -3.35 -14.66
CA ASN A 378 -18.87 -2.98 -15.12
C ASN A 378 -19.74 -2.35 -14.00
N PRO A 379 -20.50 -1.26 -14.26
CA PRO A 379 -21.09 -0.43 -13.19
C PRO A 379 -22.16 -1.09 -12.30
N ASP A 380 -22.91 -2.07 -12.80
CA ASP A 380 -24.25 -2.38 -12.24
C ASP A 380 -24.31 -3.42 -11.11
N THR A 381 -23.24 -4.18 -10.86
CA THR A 381 -23.29 -5.30 -9.88
C THR A 381 -22.37 -5.16 -8.66
N GLU A 382 -21.34 -4.32 -8.69
CA GLU A 382 -20.32 -4.23 -7.63
C GLU A 382 -20.22 -2.81 -7.05
N LYS A 383 -21.16 -2.47 -6.14
CA LYS A 383 -21.22 -1.23 -5.33
C LYS A 383 -19.94 -0.38 -5.37
N GLN A 384 -19.95 0.65 -6.21
CA GLN A 384 -18.85 1.59 -6.48
C GLN A 384 -17.89 1.73 -5.30
N VAL A 385 -16.75 1.04 -5.39
CA VAL A 385 -15.71 1.13 -4.38
C VAL A 385 -15.08 2.51 -4.52
N SER A 386 -15.26 3.40 -3.54
CA SER A 386 -14.70 4.74 -3.63
C SER A 386 -13.16 4.72 -3.67
N PHE A 387 -12.55 5.71 -4.32
CA PHE A 387 -11.08 5.90 -4.37
C PHE A 387 -10.40 5.70 -3.00
N SER A 388 -10.97 6.31 -1.95
CA SER A 388 -10.51 6.19 -0.55
C SER A 388 -10.55 4.77 0.02
N LYS A 389 -11.38 3.87 -0.54
CA LYS A 389 -11.47 2.46 -0.17
C LYS A 389 -10.57 1.60 -1.06
N PHE A 390 -10.47 1.89 -2.36
CA PHE A 390 -9.52 1.29 -3.29
C PHE A 390 -8.07 1.47 -2.79
N ALA A 391 -7.64 2.71 -2.54
CA ALA A 391 -6.31 3.03 -2.00
C ALA A 391 -6.00 2.40 -0.64
N LYS A 392 -7.02 2.01 0.15
CA LYS A 392 -6.87 1.28 1.43
C LYS A 392 -6.82 -0.24 1.27
N LEU A 393 -7.23 -0.78 0.12
CA LEU A 393 -7.18 -2.22 -0.18
C LEU A 393 -5.87 -2.63 -0.86
N LYS A 394 -5.08 -1.65 -1.33
CA LYS A 394 -3.73 -1.83 -1.84
C LYS A 394 -2.89 -2.81 -0.99
N PRO A 395 -2.28 -3.85 -1.58
CA PRO A 395 -1.37 -4.75 -0.88
C PRO A 395 -0.22 -4.01 -0.19
N LYS A 396 0.26 -4.53 0.94
CA LYS A 396 1.40 -3.94 1.68
C LYS A 396 2.71 -4.01 0.90
N ASP A 397 2.82 -5.02 0.05
CA ASP A 397 4.00 -5.28 -0.77
C ASP A 397 4.00 -4.36 -2.02
N VAL A 398 2.91 -3.61 -2.28
CA VAL A 398 2.77 -2.60 -3.36
C VAL A 398 2.95 -1.18 -2.80
N LYS A 399 4.09 -0.57 -3.09
CA LYS A 399 4.44 0.80 -2.67
C LYS A 399 4.04 1.83 -3.72
N THR A 400 3.63 3.00 -3.25
CA THR A 400 3.41 4.18 -4.10
C THR A 400 4.75 4.76 -4.57
N THR A 401 4.72 5.50 -5.67
CA THR A 401 5.88 6.11 -6.33
C THR A 401 6.71 7.03 -5.41
N GLN A 402 6.10 7.60 -4.36
CA GLN A 402 6.77 8.41 -3.32
C GLN A 402 7.76 7.62 -2.43
N HIS A 403 7.64 6.29 -2.34
CA HIS A 403 8.57 5.44 -1.60
C HIS A 403 9.67 4.84 -2.49
N ASN A 404 9.68 5.18 -3.78
CA ASN A 404 10.61 4.64 -4.76
C ASN A 404 11.98 5.32 -4.61
N LYS A 405 13.02 4.56 -4.24
CA LYS A 405 14.41 5.03 -4.12
C LYS A 405 15.23 4.48 -5.29
N LEU A 406 16.08 5.34 -5.87
CA LEU A 406 16.98 5.06 -6.99
C LEU A 406 16.33 4.30 -8.16
N LYS A 407 15.65 5.05 -9.06
CA LYS A 407 15.03 4.50 -10.27
C LYS A 407 16.08 4.14 -11.34
N THR A 408 16.68 2.95 -11.24
CA THR A 408 17.58 2.38 -12.26
C THR A 408 16.82 1.60 -13.35
N CYS A 409 17.53 1.27 -14.43
CA CYS A 409 17.01 0.47 -15.55
C CYS A 409 15.68 1.01 -16.11
N LYS A 410 15.69 2.27 -16.54
CA LYS A 410 14.59 2.92 -17.27
C LYS A 410 14.71 2.68 -18.78
N CYS A 411 13.58 2.70 -19.48
CA CYS A 411 13.60 2.79 -20.94
C CYS A 411 14.15 4.15 -21.41
N GLU A 412 15.17 4.12 -22.26
CA GLU A 412 15.81 5.28 -22.87
C GLU A 412 14.82 6.15 -23.66
N HIS A 413 14.03 5.56 -24.58
CA HIS A 413 13.05 6.32 -25.37
C HIS A 413 12.03 7.06 -24.48
N CYS A 414 11.56 6.40 -23.42
CA CYS A 414 10.66 7.03 -22.44
C CYS A 414 11.33 8.10 -21.58
N GLU A 415 12.63 7.98 -21.34
CA GLU A 415 13.38 8.95 -20.54
C GLU A 415 13.76 10.17 -21.39
N LYS A 416 14.16 9.99 -22.66
CA LYS A 416 14.39 11.06 -23.64
C LYS A 416 13.16 11.96 -23.78
N VAL A 417 12.01 11.40 -24.14
CA VAL A 417 10.73 12.14 -24.23
C VAL A 417 10.35 12.81 -22.90
N ARG A 418 10.66 12.20 -21.74
CA ARG A 418 10.40 12.80 -20.42
C ARG A 418 11.30 14.01 -20.16
N LEU A 419 12.56 13.97 -20.58
CA LEU A 419 13.51 15.06 -20.36
C LEU A 419 13.24 16.24 -21.30
N LEU A 420 12.96 15.98 -22.58
CA LEU A 420 12.55 17.00 -23.55
C LEU A 420 11.27 17.71 -23.10
N LEU A 421 10.25 16.94 -22.67
CA LEU A 421 9.03 17.49 -22.07
C LEU A 421 9.30 18.32 -20.81
N MET A 422 10.30 17.97 -20.00
CA MET A 422 10.70 18.80 -18.86
C MET A 422 11.35 20.10 -19.31
N GLY A 423 12.21 20.09 -20.32
CA GLY A 423 12.78 21.30 -20.92
C GLY A 423 11.68 22.25 -21.41
N ILE A 424 10.73 21.72 -22.20
CA ILE A 424 9.61 22.50 -22.76
C ILE A 424 8.75 23.09 -21.64
N ASN A 425 8.30 22.27 -20.69
CA ASN A 425 7.49 22.77 -19.57
C ASN A 425 8.24 23.79 -18.69
N ASN A 426 9.55 23.61 -18.46
CA ASN A 426 10.35 24.57 -17.70
C ASN A 426 10.45 25.92 -18.44
N PHE A 427 10.63 25.90 -19.76
CA PHE A 427 10.66 27.10 -20.59
C PHE A 427 9.31 27.84 -20.58
N LEU A 428 8.21 27.13 -20.82
CA LEU A 428 6.85 27.68 -20.74
C LEU A 428 6.54 28.29 -19.36
N ILE A 429 7.01 27.67 -18.27
CA ILE A 429 6.86 28.20 -16.91
C ILE A 429 7.67 29.50 -16.72
N LYS A 430 8.90 29.60 -17.25
CA LYS A 430 9.71 30.84 -17.24
C LYS A 430 9.00 31.96 -18.02
N LYS A 431 8.36 31.64 -19.15
CA LYS A 431 7.57 32.57 -19.98
C LYS A 431 6.14 32.82 -19.48
N ASN A 432 5.79 32.33 -18.29
CA ASN A 432 4.46 32.42 -17.68
C ASN A 432 3.31 31.78 -18.50
N GLN A 433 3.60 31.03 -19.56
CA GLN A 433 2.67 30.35 -20.46
C GLN A 433 2.22 28.99 -19.92
N ARG A 434 1.80 28.95 -18.64
CA ARG A 434 1.45 27.69 -17.95
C ARG A 434 0.30 26.92 -18.59
N GLY A 435 -0.60 27.60 -19.30
CA GLY A 435 -1.73 26.98 -20.01
C GLY A 435 -1.32 26.02 -21.12
N LEU A 436 -0.13 26.19 -21.70
CA LEU A 436 0.40 25.33 -22.77
C LEU A 436 1.16 24.11 -22.24
N THR A 437 1.39 24.00 -20.92
CA THR A 437 2.19 22.92 -20.34
C THR A 437 1.51 21.56 -20.44
N LEU A 438 2.28 20.54 -20.85
CA LEU A 438 1.78 19.18 -21.03
C LEU A 438 2.08 18.33 -19.80
N ALA A 439 1.02 17.83 -19.14
CA ALA A 439 1.13 17.24 -17.80
C ALA A 439 2.04 16.00 -17.71
N ASN A 440 2.11 15.19 -18.78
CA ASN A 440 2.97 14.01 -18.86
C ASN A 440 3.18 13.54 -20.31
N LYS A 441 4.09 12.57 -20.49
CA LYS A 441 4.44 11.96 -21.79
C LYS A 441 3.30 11.28 -22.54
N ARG A 442 2.20 10.87 -21.86
CA ARG A 442 0.99 10.36 -22.52
C ARG A 442 0.15 11.50 -23.06
N ALA A 443 -0.04 12.59 -22.30
CA ALA A 443 -0.72 13.79 -22.80
C ALA A 443 -0.02 14.37 -24.04
N ALA A 444 1.32 14.43 -24.03
CA ALA A 444 2.11 14.80 -25.22
C ALA A 444 1.92 13.83 -26.40
N LEU A 445 1.70 12.53 -26.15
CA LEU A 445 1.41 11.56 -27.21
C LEU A 445 -0.02 11.70 -27.74
N ASP A 446 -1.01 11.76 -26.85
CA ASP A 446 -2.43 11.89 -27.15
C ASP A 446 -2.70 13.15 -27.98
N LEU A 447 -1.97 14.25 -27.76
CA LEU A 447 -2.00 15.47 -28.59
C LEU A 447 -1.61 15.22 -30.06
N THR A 448 -0.63 14.34 -30.30
CA THR A 448 -0.10 14.05 -31.65
C THR A 448 -0.85 12.94 -32.38
N LEU A 449 -1.92 12.38 -31.81
CA LEU A 449 -2.67 11.24 -32.34
C LEU A 449 -4.17 11.55 -32.44
N CYS A 450 -4.89 10.80 -33.28
CA CYS A 450 -6.35 10.86 -33.27
C CYS A 450 -6.93 10.28 -31.96
N PRO A 451 -8.15 10.68 -31.54
CA PRO A 451 -8.87 10.08 -30.42
C PRO A 451 -8.96 8.55 -30.52
N LYS A 452 -8.96 7.88 -29.36
CA LYS A 452 -8.99 6.41 -29.28
C LYS A 452 -10.36 5.87 -29.68
N GLN A 453 -10.39 4.92 -30.61
CA GLN A 453 -11.60 4.21 -31.06
C GLN A 453 -11.82 2.91 -30.25
N GLY A 454 -11.41 2.91 -28.98
CA GLY A 454 -11.36 1.72 -28.12
C GLY A 454 -10.25 1.85 -27.07
N GLU A 455 -9.64 0.73 -26.68
CA GLU A 455 -8.56 0.71 -25.68
C GLU A 455 -7.22 1.27 -26.20
N PHE A 456 -7.05 1.31 -27.53
CA PHE A 456 -5.85 1.78 -28.22
C PHE A 456 -6.22 2.83 -29.28
N HIS A 457 -5.22 3.60 -29.75
CA HIS A 457 -5.38 4.39 -30.97
C HIS A 457 -5.41 3.46 -32.20
N ASN A 458 -6.00 3.93 -33.30
CA ASN A 458 -5.95 3.22 -34.57
C ASN A 458 -4.48 3.00 -35.00
N ILE A 459 -4.18 1.81 -35.56
CA ILE A 459 -2.81 1.42 -35.90
C ILE A 459 -2.14 2.38 -36.90
N ALA A 460 -2.91 2.97 -37.84
CA ALA A 460 -2.40 3.96 -38.78
C ALA A 460 -1.91 5.25 -38.08
N CYS A 461 -2.56 5.64 -36.98
CA CYS A 461 -2.10 6.77 -36.16
C CYS A 461 -0.80 6.40 -35.43
N VAL A 462 -0.71 5.19 -34.89
CA VAL A 462 0.45 4.68 -34.15
C VAL A 462 1.68 4.53 -35.05
N GLU A 463 1.50 4.02 -36.27
CA GLU A 463 2.55 3.84 -37.29
C GLU A 463 2.84 5.12 -38.10
N ARG A 464 2.17 6.24 -37.79
CA ARG A 464 2.34 7.56 -38.45
C ARG A 464 1.99 7.57 -39.95
N THR A 465 1.07 6.70 -40.37
CA THR A 465 0.50 6.64 -41.73
C THR A 465 -0.89 7.28 -41.85
N CYS A 466 -1.42 7.86 -40.76
CA CYS A 466 -2.71 8.57 -40.75
C CYS A 466 -2.54 10.06 -41.06
N GLU A 467 -3.25 10.55 -42.08
CA GLU A 467 -3.20 11.95 -42.54
C GLU A 467 -3.78 12.96 -41.53
N HIS A 468 -4.71 12.53 -40.68
CA HIS A 468 -5.41 13.42 -39.73
C HIS A 468 -4.65 13.68 -38.41
N CYS A 469 -3.47 13.06 -38.20
CA CYS A 469 -2.65 13.32 -37.02
C CYS A 469 -1.15 13.24 -37.32
N GLY A 470 -0.36 14.05 -36.62
CA GLY A 470 1.09 14.10 -36.80
C GLY A 470 1.78 14.71 -35.60
N VAL A 471 3.11 14.62 -35.60
CA VAL A 471 3.94 15.26 -34.56
C VAL A 471 3.86 16.78 -34.60
N ARG A 472 3.61 17.37 -35.79
CA ARG A 472 3.38 18.82 -35.99
C ARG A 472 2.32 19.42 -35.08
N LYS A 473 1.31 18.65 -34.65
CA LYS A 473 0.32 19.11 -33.65
C LYS A 473 0.94 19.54 -32.31
N LEU A 474 2.14 19.08 -31.99
CA LEU A 474 2.92 19.56 -30.84
C LEU A 474 3.46 20.97 -31.10
N ARG A 475 4.00 21.23 -32.29
CA ARG A 475 4.48 22.53 -32.75
C ARG A 475 3.34 23.53 -32.91
N ASP A 476 2.21 23.10 -33.48
CA ASP A 476 0.97 23.90 -33.59
C ASP A 476 0.45 24.33 -32.21
N HIS A 477 0.47 23.42 -31.22
CA HIS A 477 0.12 23.72 -29.82
C HIS A 477 1.10 24.68 -29.13
N LEU A 478 2.33 24.82 -29.65
CA LEU A 478 3.37 25.71 -29.13
C LEU A 478 3.61 26.94 -30.02
N SER A 479 2.78 27.19 -31.05
CA SER A 479 3.05 28.21 -32.08
C SER A 479 3.26 29.60 -31.47
N THR A 480 2.35 30.02 -30.58
CA THR A 480 2.43 31.31 -29.85
C THR A 480 3.67 31.47 -28.97
N THR A 481 4.35 30.37 -28.60
CA THR A 481 5.64 30.42 -27.89
C THR A 481 6.80 30.47 -28.89
N LEU A 482 6.72 29.72 -29.99
CA LEU A 482 7.74 29.68 -31.04
C LEU A 482 7.82 31.03 -31.77
N GLU A 483 6.69 31.60 -32.18
CA GLU A 483 6.59 32.92 -32.84
C GLU A 483 7.24 34.04 -32.02
N ALA A 484 7.20 33.96 -30.69
CA ALA A 484 7.74 34.98 -29.78
C ALA A 484 9.16 34.67 -29.24
N HIS A 485 9.56 33.40 -29.18
CA HIS A 485 10.72 32.95 -28.41
C HIS A 485 11.50 31.76 -29.03
N ALA A 486 11.37 31.48 -30.34
CA ALA A 486 12.06 30.35 -31.00
C ALA A 486 13.58 30.32 -30.77
N ASP A 487 14.25 31.46 -30.98
CA ASP A 487 15.71 31.58 -30.91
C ASP A 487 16.26 31.70 -29.48
N GLU A 488 15.39 31.78 -28.47
CA GLU A 488 15.83 31.94 -27.09
C GLU A 488 16.47 30.66 -26.54
N LEU A 489 17.66 30.82 -25.98
CA LEU A 489 18.42 29.72 -25.40
C LEU A 489 17.70 29.10 -24.19
N THR A 490 17.51 27.79 -24.27
CA THR A 490 16.96 26.95 -23.21
C THR A 490 17.91 25.80 -22.90
N THR A 491 17.78 25.24 -21.68
CA THR A 491 18.62 24.15 -21.20
C THR A 491 17.79 22.96 -20.75
N TRP A 492 18.19 21.76 -21.19
CA TRP A 492 17.53 20.50 -20.88
C TRP A 492 18.53 19.38 -20.68
N ASP A 493 18.25 18.43 -19.78
CA ASP A 493 19.12 17.26 -19.63
C ASP A 493 18.92 16.32 -20.84
N ALA A 494 20.01 15.82 -21.42
CA ALA A 494 20.00 14.78 -22.43
C ALA A 494 20.86 13.58 -21.99
N TRP A 495 20.45 12.37 -22.35
CA TRP A 495 21.31 11.19 -22.20
C TRP A 495 22.23 11.08 -23.42
N THR A 496 23.53 11.22 -23.21
CA THR A 496 24.56 11.13 -24.24
C THR A 496 25.55 10.00 -23.93
N LEU A 497 26.20 9.49 -24.97
CA LEU A 497 27.21 8.44 -24.87
C LEU A 497 28.60 9.09 -24.86
N THR A 498 29.20 9.26 -23.68
CA THR A 498 30.56 9.79 -23.55
C THR A 498 31.58 8.66 -23.70
N LYS A 499 32.57 8.84 -24.59
CA LYS A 499 33.82 8.09 -24.53
C LYS A 499 34.59 8.53 -23.29
N GLU A 500 35.04 7.58 -22.48
CA GLU A 500 35.94 7.82 -21.35
C GLU A 500 37.09 6.82 -21.42
N GLN A 501 38.29 7.28 -21.08
CA GLN A 501 39.41 6.40 -20.81
C GLN A 501 39.43 6.03 -19.34
N TYR A 502 39.62 4.75 -19.04
CA TYR A 502 39.99 4.31 -17.70
C TYR A 502 41.28 3.49 -17.76
N ARG A 503 42.19 3.77 -16.84
CA ARG A 503 43.40 2.98 -16.65
C ARG A 503 43.04 1.74 -15.85
N LYS A 504 43.39 0.56 -16.35
CA LYS A 504 43.35 -0.68 -15.57
C LYS A 504 44.51 -0.68 -14.55
N ASN A 505 44.41 -1.55 -13.55
CA ASN A 505 45.47 -1.76 -12.56
C ASN A 505 46.79 -2.27 -13.19
N ASP A 506 46.73 -2.82 -14.40
CA ASP A 506 47.88 -3.25 -15.21
C ASP A 506 48.57 -2.08 -15.96
N GLY A 507 48.12 -0.84 -15.74
CA GLY A 507 48.64 0.37 -16.39
C GLY A 507 48.07 0.65 -17.78
N THR A 508 47.41 -0.31 -18.44
CA THR A 508 46.82 -0.12 -19.76
C THR A 508 45.61 0.80 -19.72
N VAL A 509 45.52 1.70 -20.69
CA VAL A 509 44.36 2.57 -20.89
C VAL A 509 43.37 1.85 -21.78
N LYS A 510 42.10 1.79 -21.38
CA LYS A 510 41.02 1.23 -22.21
C LYS A 510 39.90 2.25 -22.39
N ASP A 511 39.54 2.49 -23.65
CA ASP A 511 38.35 3.24 -24.01
C ASP A 511 37.09 2.48 -23.57
N THR A 512 36.17 3.21 -22.93
CA THR A 512 34.84 2.71 -22.58
C THR A 512 33.80 3.77 -22.88
N THR A 513 32.67 3.37 -23.45
CA THR A 513 31.53 4.26 -23.68
C THR A 513 30.55 4.15 -22.52
N LYS A 514 30.24 5.28 -21.88
CA LYS A 514 29.28 5.35 -20.78
C LYS A 514 28.14 6.31 -21.12
N TRP A 515 26.92 5.91 -20.79
CA TRP A 515 25.76 6.78 -20.82
C TRP A 515 25.79 7.74 -19.63
N LYS A 516 25.71 9.04 -19.88
CA LYS A 516 25.58 10.08 -18.85
C LYS A 516 24.42 11.03 -19.16
N PRO A 517 23.73 11.56 -18.13
CA PRO A 517 22.90 12.73 -18.30
C PRO A 517 23.82 13.96 -18.33
N ILE A 518 23.75 14.75 -19.40
CA ILE A 518 24.51 15.99 -19.60
C ILE A 518 23.52 17.10 -19.96
N PRO A 519 23.62 18.31 -19.39
CA PRO A 519 22.81 19.44 -19.82
C PRO A 519 23.18 19.81 -21.26
N LYS A 520 22.20 19.75 -22.17
CA LYS A 520 22.23 20.34 -23.50
C LYS A 520 21.67 21.76 -23.43
N SER A 521 22.22 22.66 -24.23
CA SER A 521 21.77 24.04 -24.40
C SER A 521 21.61 24.33 -25.87
N GLY A 522 20.54 25.03 -26.25
CA GLY A 522 20.23 25.38 -27.63
C GLY A 522 18.95 26.22 -27.70
N PRO A 523 18.54 26.68 -28.90
CA PRO A 523 17.29 27.41 -29.10
C PRO A 523 16.06 26.61 -28.65
N PHE A 524 14.98 27.29 -28.27
CA PHE A 524 13.72 26.65 -27.93
C PHE A 524 13.13 25.85 -29.10
N ASP A 525 13.31 26.33 -30.33
CA ASP A 525 12.87 25.61 -31.53
C ASP A 525 13.63 24.28 -31.75
N GLU A 526 14.93 24.24 -31.44
CA GLU A 526 15.73 23.01 -31.52
C GLU A 526 15.19 21.95 -30.55
N LEU A 527 14.84 22.36 -29.32
CA LEU A 527 14.22 21.50 -28.31
C LEU A 527 12.85 20.96 -28.76
N VAL A 528 12.02 21.78 -29.42
CA VAL A 528 10.74 21.33 -29.97
C VAL A 528 10.95 20.35 -31.13
N THR A 529 11.90 20.62 -32.02
CA THR A 529 12.27 19.75 -33.15
C THR A 529 12.78 18.39 -32.66
N GLU A 530 13.70 18.35 -31.67
CA GLU A 530 14.19 17.10 -31.07
C GLU A 530 13.02 16.30 -30.45
N MET A 531 12.04 16.99 -29.83
CA MET A 531 10.84 16.36 -29.31
C MET A 531 9.94 15.78 -30.43
N GLU A 532 9.72 16.48 -31.55
CA GLU A 532 8.96 15.96 -32.69
C GLU A 532 9.59 14.70 -33.29
N GLU A 533 10.92 14.67 -33.46
CA GLU A 533 11.66 13.50 -33.92
C GLU A 533 11.48 12.30 -32.98
N GLN A 534 11.67 12.49 -31.67
CA GLN A 534 11.47 11.41 -30.71
C GLN A 534 10.01 10.94 -30.70
N MET A 535 9.05 11.87 -30.77
CA MET A 535 7.60 11.58 -30.77
C MET A 535 7.12 10.80 -32.00
N THR A 536 7.87 10.87 -33.11
CA THR A 536 7.60 10.06 -34.31
C THR A 536 7.74 8.57 -34.01
N LYS A 537 8.84 8.18 -33.34
CA LYS A 537 9.14 6.77 -32.96
C LYS A 537 8.44 6.35 -31.66
N TYR A 538 8.07 7.32 -30.80
CA TYR A 538 7.54 7.06 -29.46
C TYR A 538 6.16 6.39 -29.44
N SER A 539 5.28 6.73 -30.39
CA SER A 539 3.93 6.16 -30.53
C SER A 539 3.97 4.64 -30.67
N LEU A 540 4.70 4.17 -31.67
CA LEU A 540 4.94 2.75 -31.97
C LEU A 540 5.63 2.03 -30.81
N HIS A 541 6.63 2.67 -30.20
CA HIS A 541 7.37 2.10 -29.08
C HIS A 541 6.47 1.81 -27.86
N LEU A 542 5.60 2.75 -27.46
CA LEU A 542 4.66 2.54 -26.36
C LEU A 542 3.56 1.54 -26.74
N PHE A 543 3.01 1.63 -27.94
CA PHE A 543 1.99 0.68 -28.40
C PHE A 543 2.51 -0.76 -28.39
N ASN A 544 3.69 -1.03 -28.95
CA ASN A 544 4.28 -2.37 -28.93
C ASN A 544 4.54 -2.86 -27.51
N ALA A 545 4.95 -1.99 -26.58
CA ALA A 545 5.14 -2.35 -25.17
C ALA A 545 3.84 -2.77 -24.48
N ASP A 546 2.79 -1.95 -24.59
CA ASP A 546 1.49 -2.23 -23.97
C ASP A 546 0.79 -3.42 -24.66
N TRP A 547 0.85 -3.52 -25.99
CA TRP A 547 0.28 -4.63 -26.77
C TRP A 547 0.93 -5.98 -26.44
N GLN A 548 2.27 -6.08 -26.55
CA GLN A 548 2.98 -7.34 -26.28
C GLN A 548 2.78 -7.82 -24.85
N TYR A 549 2.76 -6.90 -23.88
CA TYR A 549 2.51 -7.23 -22.48
C TYR A 549 1.08 -7.74 -22.25
N LYS A 550 0.07 -7.15 -22.90
CA LYS A 550 -1.31 -7.66 -22.84
C LYS A 550 -1.45 -9.04 -23.47
N GLN A 551 -0.79 -9.31 -24.60
CA GLN A 551 -0.84 -10.64 -25.23
C GLN A 551 -0.22 -11.71 -24.31
N PHE A 552 0.89 -11.40 -23.63
CA PHE A 552 1.45 -12.26 -22.59
C PHE A 552 0.46 -12.53 -21.44
N CYS A 553 -0.18 -11.48 -20.88
CA CYS A 553 -1.18 -11.66 -19.81
C CYS A 553 -2.37 -12.50 -20.28
N HIS A 554 -2.91 -12.19 -21.47
CA HIS A 554 -4.05 -12.90 -22.05
C HIS A 554 -3.76 -14.40 -22.20
N LEU A 555 -2.58 -14.76 -22.70
CA LEU A 555 -2.18 -16.17 -22.81
C LEU A 555 -1.91 -16.81 -21.45
N ARG A 556 -1.24 -16.12 -20.52
CA ARG A 556 -0.97 -16.63 -19.16
C ARG A 556 -2.27 -16.95 -18.41
N ASP A 557 -3.26 -16.06 -18.52
CA ASP A 557 -4.52 -16.15 -17.77
C ASP A 557 -5.55 -17.06 -18.49
N ASN A 558 -5.36 -17.33 -19.78
CA ASN A 558 -6.23 -18.20 -20.62
C ASN A 558 -5.41 -19.26 -21.37
N LEU A 559 -4.46 -19.89 -20.68
CA LEU A 559 -3.54 -20.87 -21.25
C LEU A 559 -4.30 -22.11 -21.73
N PRO A 560 -4.18 -22.55 -23.00
CA PRO A 560 -4.81 -23.78 -23.46
C PRO A 560 -4.22 -25.04 -22.80
N GLN A 561 -4.98 -26.13 -22.81
CA GLN A 561 -4.48 -27.44 -22.39
C GLN A 561 -3.34 -27.89 -23.32
N ARG A 562 -2.38 -28.69 -22.81
CA ARG A 562 -1.19 -29.16 -23.56
C ARG A 562 -0.31 -28.04 -24.13
N TRP A 563 -0.45 -26.79 -23.67
CA TRP A 563 0.47 -25.70 -24.00
C TRP A 563 1.44 -25.43 -22.85
N LEU A 564 2.70 -25.16 -23.19
CA LEU A 564 3.75 -24.73 -22.26
C LEU A 564 4.13 -23.28 -22.54
N LEU A 565 3.74 -22.36 -21.66
CA LEU A 565 4.20 -20.96 -21.70
C LEU A 565 5.46 -20.82 -20.85
N THR A 566 6.55 -20.36 -21.45
CA THR A 566 7.83 -20.12 -20.77
C THR A 566 8.23 -18.64 -20.88
N VAL A 567 8.91 -18.13 -19.87
CA VAL A 567 9.50 -16.79 -19.84
C VAL A 567 10.94 -16.91 -19.39
N SER A 568 11.90 -16.27 -20.07
CA SER A 568 13.29 -16.22 -19.59
C SER A 568 13.94 -14.86 -19.74
N ASP A 569 14.84 -14.55 -18.82
CA ASP A 569 15.66 -13.33 -18.82
C ASP A 569 17.01 -13.57 -18.12
N PHE A 570 18.03 -12.78 -18.44
CA PHE A 570 19.31 -12.83 -17.74
C PHE A 570 19.30 -11.91 -16.52
N GLY A 571 19.51 -12.49 -15.34
CA GLY A 571 19.93 -11.69 -14.20
C GLY A 571 21.36 -11.20 -14.41
N GLN A 572 21.63 -9.95 -13.99
CA GLN A 572 23.01 -9.52 -13.69
C GLN A 572 23.71 -10.62 -12.88
N ASN A 573 25.01 -10.82 -13.08
CA ASN A 573 25.79 -11.78 -12.28
C ASN A 573 25.63 -11.57 -10.76
N PHE A 574 25.67 -12.66 -10.01
CA PHE A 574 25.81 -12.64 -8.56
C PHE A 574 27.28 -12.85 -8.21
N THR A 575 27.92 -11.78 -7.75
CA THR A 575 29.25 -11.85 -7.17
C THR A 575 29.16 -12.57 -5.83
N CYS A 576 29.74 -13.77 -5.76
CA CYS A 576 29.83 -14.57 -4.55
C CYS A 576 30.74 -13.86 -3.54
N HIS A 577 30.35 -13.91 -2.27
CA HIS A 577 31.05 -13.23 -1.19
C HIS A 577 30.70 -13.89 0.15
N HIS A 578 31.63 -13.87 1.09
CA HIS A 578 31.40 -14.26 2.47
C HIS A 578 31.40 -13.05 3.41
N GLN A 579 30.84 -13.25 4.60
CA GLN A 579 30.86 -12.24 5.66
C GLN A 579 32.23 -12.34 6.35
N ASP A 580 32.80 -11.19 6.71
CA ASP A 580 34.11 -11.07 7.36
C ASP A 580 35.29 -11.55 6.47
N GLU A 581 35.21 -11.28 5.16
CA GLU A 581 36.28 -11.47 4.18
C GLU A 581 37.60 -10.80 4.60
N ILE A 582 38.69 -11.58 4.62
CA ILE A 582 40.06 -11.05 4.78
C ILE A 582 40.44 -10.16 3.58
N GLN A 583 41.31 -9.18 3.80
CA GLN A 583 41.69 -8.19 2.77
C GLN A 583 42.21 -8.83 1.47
N GLY A 584 42.97 -9.94 1.55
CA GLY A 584 43.46 -10.67 0.37
C GLY A 584 42.34 -11.31 -0.47
N ALA A 585 41.23 -11.73 0.15
CA ALA A 585 40.09 -12.34 -0.56
C ALA A 585 39.22 -11.32 -1.31
N HIS A 586 39.38 -10.02 -1.02
CA HIS A 586 38.54 -8.96 -1.58
C HIS A 586 38.66 -8.81 -3.11
N TRP A 587 39.78 -9.23 -3.69
CA TRP A 587 40.14 -8.98 -5.10
C TRP A 587 39.76 -10.12 -6.06
N ALA A 588 39.49 -11.33 -5.56
CA ALA A 588 39.28 -12.53 -6.37
C ALA A 588 37.89 -13.17 -6.14
N ARG A 589 36.82 -12.38 -6.28
CA ARG A 589 35.45 -12.88 -6.09
C ARG A 589 34.94 -13.65 -7.31
N SER A 590 34.40 -14.85 -7.07
CA SER A 590 33.73 -15.64 -8.11
C SER A 590 32.37 -15.03 -8.49
N GLU A 591 31.98 -15.13 -9.77
CA GLU A 591 30.67 -14.68 -10.25
C GLU A 591 29.82 -15.86 -10.71
N CYS A 592 28.50 -15.74 -10.50
CA CYS A 592 27.50 -16.70 -10.97
C CYS A 592 26.50 -16.01 -11.92
N THR A 593 26.30 -16.57 -13.10
CA THR A 593 25.16 -16.22 -13.96
C THR A 593 23.89 -16.81 -13.36
N ILE A 594 22.86 -15.98 -13.18
CA ILE A 594 21.53 -16.42 -12.72
C ILE A 594 20.53 -16.23 -13.86
N HIS A 595 19.97 -17.34 -14.35
CA HIS A 595 19.01 -17.34 -15.45
C HIS A 595 17.75 -18.12 -15.05
N PRO A 596 16.64 -17.45 -14.70
CA PRO A 596 15.36 -18.11 -14.46
C PRO A 596 14.59 -18.35 -15.77
N VAL A 597 14.19 -19.61 -15.99
CA VAL A 597 13.13 -19.99 -16.92
C VAL A 597 11.84 -20.22 -16.10
N VAL A 598 10.92 -19.26 -16.18
CA VAL A 598 9.62 -19.32 -15.52
C VAL A 598 8.61 -19.95 -16.44
N THR A 599 8.03 -21.08 -16.04
CA THR A 599 7.08 -21.87 -16.83
C THR A 599 5.66 -21.79 -16.25
N TYR A 600 4.68 -21.87 -17.14
CA TYR A 600 3.25 -21.97 -16.85
C TYR A 600 2.66 -23.11 -17.70
N PHE A 601 1.98 -24.04 -17.07
CA PHE A 601 1.37 -25.21 -17.72
C PHE A 601 0.21 -25.75 -16.87
N HIS A 602 -0.68 -26.55 -17.47
CA HIS A 602 -1.77 -27.21 -16.74
C HIS A 602 -1.29 -28.46 -16.00
N THR A 603 -1.91 -28.70 -14.84
CA THR A 603 -1.79 -29.92 -14.03
C THR A 603 -3.17 -30.27 -13.47
N ASP A 604 -3.31 -31.40 -12.77
CA ASP A 604 -4.60 -31.83 -12.20
C ASP A 604 -5.17 -30.82 -11.16
N GLU A 605 -4.30 -30.00 -10.54
CA GLU A 605 -4.68 -28.89 -9.65
C GLU A 605 -5.02 -27.58 -10.42
N GLY A 606 -5.03 -27.60 -11.75
CA GLY A 606 -5.13 -26.43 -12.63
C GLY A 606 -3.78 -25.88 -13.10
N ILE A 607 -3.75 -24.63 -13.57
CA ILE A 607 -2.52 -23.96 -14.04
C ILE A 607 -1.51 -23.85 -12.89
N ARG A 608 -0.30 -24.37 -13.11
CA ARG A 608 0.86 -24.29 -12.23
C ARG A 608 1.88 -23.29 -12.77
N LYS A 609 2.59 -22.60 -11.88
CA LYS A 609 3.81 -21.84 -12.20
C LYS A 609 5.02 -22.58 -11.63
N GLU A 610 6.01 -22.90 -12.45
CA GLU A 610 7.29 -23.45 -11.98
C GLU A 610 8.49 -22.66 -12.50
N SER A 611 9.31 -22.16 -11.58
CA SER A 611 10.51 -21.38 -11.88
C SER A 611 11.75 -22.27 -11.82
N PHE A 612 12.33 -22.61 -12.96
CA PHE A 612 13.65 -23.24 -13.06
C PHE A 612 14.71 -22.15 -12.97
N VAL A 613 15.54 -22.17 -11.92
CA VAL A 613 16.62 -21.21 -11.72
C VAL A 613 17.94 -21.88 -12.06
N PHE A 614 18.46 -21.56 -13.24
CA PHE A 614 19.79 -21.97 -13.66
C PHE A 614 20.84 -21.08 -12.98
N LEU A 615 21.81 -21.73 -12.37
CA LEU A 615 22.99 -21.12 -11.77
C LEU A 615 24.21 -21.66 -12.50
N SER A 616 24.96 -20.78 -13.16
CA SER A 616 26.03 -21.17 -14.07
C SER A 616 27.36 -20.50 -13.74
N THR A 617 28.45 -21.22 -14.00
CA THR A 617 29.81 -20.67 -14.05
C THR A 617 30.13 -20.03 -15.40
N ASP A 618 29.27 -20.21 -16.41
CA ASP A 618 29.39 -19.53 -17.70
C ASP A 618 28.94 -18.07 -17.61
N LEU A 619 29.81 -17.13 -17.96
CA LEU A 619 29.55 -15.69 -17.91
C LEU A 619 29.36 -15.05 -19.30
N ARG A 620 29.22 -15.84 -20.38
CA ARG A 620 29.22 -15.32 -21.77
C ARG A 620 27.89 -14.70 -22.19
N HIS A 621 26.80 -15.09 -21.54
CA HIS A 621 25.43 -14.58 -21.77
C HIS A 621 25.05 -14.54 -23.27
N ASP A 622 25.31 -15.64 -23.99
CA ASP A 622 25.08 -15.77 -25.43
C ASP A 622 23.84 -16.62 -25.76
N ALA A 623 23.48 -16.66 -27.05
CA ALA A 623 22.35 -17.44 -27.55
C ALA A 623 22.48 -18.94 -27.26
N HIS A 624 23.71 -19.47 -27.21
CA HIS A 624 23.96 -20.88 -26.87
C HIS A 624 23.58 -21.20 -25.43
N ALA A 625 24.01 -20.35 -24.47
CA ALA A 625 23.58 -20.45 -23.08
C ALA A 625 22.05 -20.34 -22.95
N SER A 626 21.48 -19.35 -23.64
CA SER A 626 20.02 -19.09 -23.66
C SER A 626 19.23 -20.31 -24.14
N HIS A 627 19.67 -20.94 -25.24
CA HIS A 627 19.04 -22.14 -25.80
C HIS A 627 19.20 -23.34 -24.85
N HIS A 628 20.39 -23.55 -24.28
CA HIS A 628 20.65 -24.64 -23.35
C HIS A 628 19.70 -24.59 -22.13
N TYR A 629 19.56 -23.44 -21.47
CA TYR A 629 18.65 -23.30 -20.32
C TYR A 629 17.17 -23.51 -20.70
N GLN A 630 16.76 -23.07 -21.90
CA GLN A 630 15.39 -23.29 -22.40
C GLN A 630 15.11 -24.78 -22.66
N ILE A 631 15.99 -25.46 -23.40
CA ILE A 631 15.83 -26.88 -23.75
C ILE A 631 15.90 -27.77 -22.51
N ASP A 632 16.81 -27.50 -21.57
CA ASP A 632 16.91 -28.28 -20.33
C ASP A 632 15.65 -28.15 -19.47
N ALA A 633 15.10 -26.94 -19.29
CA ALA A 633 13.84 -26.74 -18.57
C ALA A 633 12.66 -27.50 -19.22
N VAL A 634 12.58 -27.51 -20.56
CA VAL A 634 11.57 -28.27 -21.30
C VAL A 634 11.76 -29.77 -21.11
N LYS A 635 12.99 -30.29 -21.26
CA LYS A 635 13.30 -31.72 -21.08
C LYS A 635 13.01 -32.19 -19.65
N GLN A 636 13.29 -31.37 -18.64
CA GLN A 636 12.93 -31.65 -17.25
C GLN A 636 11.41 -31.69 -16.98
N LEU A 637 10.58 -31.05 -17.81
CA LEU A 637 9.12 -31.17 -17.73
C LEU A 637 8.62 -32.39 -18.50
N LEU A 638 9.14 -32.64 -19.72
CA LEU A 638 8.80 -33.81 -20.52
C LEU A 638 9.12 -35.12 -19.78
N GLY A 639 10.27 -35.20 -19.10
CA GLY A 639 10.68 -36.34 -18.26
C GLY A 639 9.81 -36.59 -17.02
N ARG A 640 8.75 -35.80 -16.80
CA ARG A 640 7.73 -36.01 -15.75
C ARG A 640 6.41 -36.54 -16.33
N ASN A 641 6.43 -37.10 -17.54
CA ASN A 641 5.26 -37.54 -18.30
C ASN A 641 4.22 -36.43 -18.54
N LEU A 642 4.69 -35.19 -18.75
CA LEU A 642 3.85 -34.07 -19.17
C LEU A 642 3.87 -33.96 -20.69
N GLU A 643 2.71 -34.08 -21.33
CA GLU A 643 2.57 -33.92 -22.77
C GLU A 643 2.26 -32.46 -23.15
N PHE A 644 2.98 -31.95 -24.15
CA PHE A 644 2.73 -30.64 -24.75
C PHE A 644 2.65 -30.73 -26.27
N GLU A 645 1.74 -29.96 -26.87
CA GLU A 645 1.58 -29.81 -28.32
C GLU A 645 2.28 -28.57 -28.86
N ARG A 646 2.45 -27.55 -28.00
CA ARG A 646 3.01 -26.26 -28.37
C ARG A 646 3.77 -25.63 -27.22
N ILE A 647 4.96 -25.13 -27.52
CA ILE A 647 5.76 -24.32 -26.59
C ILE A 647 5.67 -22.86 -27.04
N VAL A 648 5.32 -21.98 -26.12
CA VAL A 648 5.29 -20.53 -26.33
C VAL A 648 6.33 -19.90 -25.42
N HIS A 649 7.35 -19.27 -25.98
CA HIS A 649 8.46 -18.69 -25.26
C HIS A 649 8.44 -17.16 -25.33
N PHE A 650 8.49 -16.50 -24.18
CA PHE A 650 8.58 -15.05 -24.05
C PHE A 650 9.95 -14.63 -23.49
N SER A 651 10.61 -13.69 -24.16
CA SER A 651 11.86 -13.11 -23.66
C SER A 651 11.93 -11.60 -23.87
N ASP A 652 12.97 -11.00 -23.32
CA ASP A 652 13.43 -9.69 -23.79
C ASP A 652 13.90 -9.76 -25.26
N GLY A 653 14.09 -8.60 -25.89
CA GLY A 653 14.47 -8.49 -27.30
C GLY A 653 15.98 -8.52 -27.57
N CYS A 654 16.81 -8.98 -26.63
CA CYS A 654 18.27 -8.90 -26.72
C CYS A 654 18.81 -9.73 -27.90
N ALA A 655 19.51 -9.06 -28.82
CA ALA A 655 19.93 -9.67 -30.08
C ALA A 655 21.02 -10.74 -29.93
N SER A 656 21.93 -10.59 -28.95
CA SER A 656 22.99 -11.57 -28.66
C SER A 656 22.50 -12.82 -27.92
N GLN A 657 21.29 -12.77 -27.35
CA GLN A 657 20.73 -13.80 -26.47
C GLN A 657 19.53 -14.51 -27.11
N TYR A 658 18.46 -13.76 -27.39
CA TYR A 658 17.16 -14.35 -27.78
C TYR A 658 16.67 -13.95 -29.17
N LYS A 659 17.26 -12.91 -29.79
CA LYS A 659 16.70 -12.23 -30.96
C LYS A 659 17.69 -11.97 -32.10
N GLY A 660 18.54 -12.95 -32.37
CA GLY A 660 19.57 -12.90 -33.43
C GLY A 660 19.70 -14.21 -34.20
N LYS A 661 20.58 -14.22 -35.21
CA LYS A 661 20.80 -15.34 -36.17
C LYS A 661 20.85 -16.71 -35.50
N THR A 662 21.78 -16.93 -34.57
CA THR A 662 21.95 -18.22 -33.87
C THR A 662 20.67 -18.65 -33.16
N SER A 663 20.00 -17.72 -32.49
CA SER A 663 18.75 -17.98 -31.79
C SER A 663 17.63 -18.41 -32.75
N PHE A 664 17.51 -17.80 -33.93
CA PHE A 664 16.49 -18.20 -34.91
C PHE A 664 16.78 -19.55 -35.56
N VAL A 665 18.06 -19.87 -35.83
CA VAL A 665 18.45 -21.21 -36.26
C VAL A 665 18.04 -22.23 -35.21
N ASP A 666 18.43 -22.01 -33.94
CA ASP A 666 18.03 -22.86 -32.82
C ASP A 666 16.51 -23.03 -32.68
N LEU A 667 15.72 -21.99 -32.99
CA LEU A 667 14.26 -22.10 -33.02
C LEU A 667 13.77 -23.05 -34.11
N SER A 668 14.34 -22.99 -35.32
CA SER A 668 13.95 -23.89 -36.42
C SER A 668 14.23 -25.37 -36.13
N PHE A 669 15.19 -25.66 -35.24
CA PHE A 669 15.49 -27.02 -34.77
C PHE A 669 14.66 -27.47 -33.55
N SER A 670 13.71 -26.66 -33.07
CA SER A 670 12.92 -26.98 -31.86
C SER A 670 12.16 -28.32 -31.92
N LYS A 671 11.67 -28.70 -33.11
CA LYS A 671 11.00 -29.99 -33.34
C LYS A 671 11.94 -31.18 -33.12
N GLU A 672 13.20 -31.08 -33.57
CA GLU A 672 14.23 -32.10 -33.34
C GLU A 672 14.70 -32.08 -31.87
N ASP A 673 14.90 -30.90 -31.28
CA ASP A 673 15.44 -30.76 -29.92
C ASP A 673 14.48 -31.22 -28.80
N THR A 674 13.16 -31.12 -29.03
CA THR A 674 12.12 -31.30 -28.01
C THR A 674 10.93 -32.18 -28.44
N GLY A 675 10.82 -32.55 -29.72
CA GLY A 675 9.63 -33.18 -30.29
C GLY A 675 8.47 -32.22 -30.59
N ILE A 676 8.59 -30.93 -30.24
CA ILE A 676 7.47 -29.97 -30.21
C ILE A 676 7.82 -28.67 -30.97
N LEU A 677 6.86 -28.15 -31.74
CA LEU A 677 7.00 -26.85 -32.41
C LEU A 677 6.93 -25.71 -31.38
N THR A 678 7.82 -24.73 -31.54
CA THR A 678 8.04 -23.63 -30.59
C THR A 678 7.80 -22.28 -31.25
N GLU A 679 7.05 -21.43 -30.56
CA GLU A 679 6.90 -20.01 -30.88
C GLU A 679 7.75 -19.16 -29.93
N ARG A 680 8.48 -18.17 -30.45
CA ARG A 680 9.19 -17.14 -29.68
C ARG A 680 8.53 -15.77 -29.88
N HIS A 681 8.25 -15.12 -28.75
CA HIS A 681 7.63 -13.80 -28.67
C HIS A 681 8.49 -12.87 -27.83
N TYR A 682 8.49 -11.59 -28.19
CA TYR A 682 9.37 -10.62 -27.58
C TYR A 682 8.57 -9.51 -26.92
N PHE A 683 8.86 -9.22 -25.65
CA PHE A 683 8.31 -8.05 -24.97
C PHE A 683 8.73 -6.76 -25.68
N GLY A 684 7.99 -5.66 -25.47
CA GLY A 684 8.40 -4.35 -25.96
C GLY A 684 9.74 -3.93 -25.35
N SER A 685 10.66 -3.46 -26.18
CA SER A 685 12.04 -3.17 -25.81
C SER A 685 12.12 -2.24 -24.59
N ARG A 686 12.88 -2.68 -23.57
CA ARG A 686 13.12 -1.95 -22.31
C ARG A 686 11.86 -1.69 -21.46
N HIS A 687 10.75 -2.39 -21.71
CA HIS A 687 9.52 -2.30 -20.92
C HIS A 687 9.11 -3.58 -20.20
N GLY A 688 9.53 -4.75 -20.65
CA GLY A 688 9.23 -6.02 -19.98
C GLY A 688 10.12 -6.24 -18.75
N LYS A 689 9.68 -5.78 -17.58
CA LYS A 689 10.18 -6.29 -16.28
C LYS A 689 9.23 -7.38 -15.81
N GLY A 690 9.65 -8.63 -15.94
CA GLY A 690 8.75 -9.80 -15.93
C GLY A 690 8.86 -10.66 -14.67
N PRO A 691 8.25 -11.87 -14.68
CA PRO A 691 8.34 -12.80 -13.55
C PRO A 691 9.77 -13.29 -13.28
N CYS A 692 10.67 -13.22 -14.26
CA CYS A 692 12.09 -13.54 -14.13
C CYS A 692 12.82 -12.59 -13.18
N ASP A 693 12.63 -11.27 -13.31
CA ASP A 693 13.18 -10.25 -12.39
C ASP A 693 12.88 -10.57 -10.92
N ALA A 694 11.64 -10.99 -10.65
CA ALA A 694 11.18 -11.33 -9.31
C ALA A 694 11.89 -12.57 -8.74
N GLU A 695 12.18 -13.58 -9.57
CA GLU A 695 12.97 -14.75 -9.16
C GLU A 695 14.44 -14.36 -8.91
N ILE A 696 15.08 -13.64 -9.84
CA ILE A 696 16.47 -13.14 -9.70
C ILE A 696 16.62 -12.34 -8.41
N GLY A 697 15.75 -11.35 -8.20
CA GLY A 697 15.75 -10.51 -6.99
C GLY A 697 15.56 -11.33 -5.71
N THR A 698 14.69 -12.36 -5.75
CA THR A 698 14.43 -13.26 -4.62
C THR A 698 15.65 -14.13 -4.29
N VAL A 699 16.27 -14.76 -5.30
CA VAL A 699 17.45 -15.61 -5.13
C VAL A 699 18.61 -14.79 -4.60
N LYS A 700 18.97 -13.69 -5.29
CA LYS A 700 20.03 -12.78 -4.85
C LYS A 700 19.80 -12.27 -3.43
N LYS A 701 18.56 -11.89 -3.06
CA LYS A 701 18.27 -11.38 -1.71
C LYS A 701 18.51 -12.42 -0.64
N ASN A 702 17.92 -13.60 -0.79
CA ASN A 702 18.00 -14.60 0.27
C ASN A 702 19.45 -15.11 0.40
N ALA A 703 20.20 -15.21 -0.71
CA ALA A 703 21.62 -15.56 -0.71
C ALA A 703 22.47 -14.57 0.13
N SER A 704 22.52 -13.27 -0.22
CA SER A 704 23.34 -12.34 0.59
C SER A 704 22.74 -12.04 1.97
N LEU A 705 21.45 -12.30 2.23
CA LEU A 705 20.94 -12.30 3.61
C LEU A 705 21.48 -13.49 4.40
N ALA A 706 21.62 -14.66 3.79
CA ALA A 706 22.17 -15.84 4.45
C ALA A 706 23.64 -15.61 4.84
N VAL A 707 24.43 -15.04 3.90
CA VAL A 707 25.81 -14.58 4.13
C VAL A 707 25.88 -13.54 5.24
N LYS A 708 25.15 -12.41 5.11
CA LYS A 708 25.19 -11.30 6.09
C LYS A 708 24.70 -11.66 7.49
N ARG A 709 23.97 -12.77 7.63
CA ARG A 709 23.51 -13.31 8.92
C ARG A 709 24.46 -14.37 9.49
N ARG A 710 25.56 -14.71 8.81
CA ARG A 710 26.47 -15.83 9.13
C ARG A 710 25.73 -17.17 9.22
N THR A 711 24.73 -17.36 8.36
CA THR A 711 23.91 -18.59 8.28
C THR A 711 24.23 -19.48 7.07
N ALA A 712 25.06 -18.99 6.15
CA ALA A 712 25.65 -19.74 5.05
C ALA A 712 26.94 -19.03 4.59
N VAL A 713 27.90 -19.80 4.12
CA VAL A 713 29.03 -19.32 3.30
C VAL A 713 28.67 -19.60 1.84
N ILE A 714 28.94 -18.65 0.95
CA ILE A 714 28.67 -18.76 -0.49
C ILE A 714 29.87 -18.14 -1.22
N SER A 715 30.95 -18.90 -1.36
CA SER A 715 32.18 -18.48 -2.06
C SER A 715 32.11 -18.64 -3.58
N ASP A 716 31.26 -19.55 -4.07
CA ASP A 716 31.24 -19.96 -5.47
C ASP A 716 29.83 -20.34 -5.97
N PRO A 717 29.63 -20.48 -7.30
CA PRO A 717 28.35 -20.84 -7.89
C PRO A 717 27.79 -22.21 -7.48
N SER A 718 28.64 -23.19 -7.14
CA SER A 718 28.20 -24.53 -6.70
C SER A 718 27.61 -24.46 -5.29
N GLN A 719 28.26 -23.74 -4.37
CA GLN A 719 27.69 -23.45 -3.04
C GLN A 719 26.38 -22.66 -3.13
N LEU A 720 26.29 -21.67 -4.03
CA LEU A 720 25.04 -20.94 -4.27
C LEU A 720 23.90 -21.89 -4.72
N TYR A 721 24.22 -22.84 -5.60
CA TYR A 721 23.29 -23.89 -6.03
C TYR A 721 22.89 -24.84 -4.90
N GLN A 722 23.83 -25.40 -4.14
CA GLN A 722 23.54 -26.30 -3.03
C GLN A 722 22.65 -25.61 -1.98
N TRP A 723 23.01 -24.38 -1.61
CA TRP A 723 22.24 -23.55 -0.68
C TRP A 723 20.85 -23.22 -1.23
N GLY A 724 20.74 -22.81 -2.50
CA GLY A 724 19.47 -22.52 -3.16
C GLY A 724 18.57 -23.76 -3.21
N LYS A 725 19.14 -24.89 -3.61
CA LYS A 725 18.47 -26.19 -3.67
C LYS A 725 17.90 -26.59 -2.31
N GLN A 726 18.68 -26.42 -1.23
CA GLN A 726 18.26 -26.79 0.13
C GLN A 726 17.27 -25.81 0.78
N LYS A 727 17.38 -24.50 0.52
CA LYS A 727 16.63 -23.46 1.26
C LYS A 727 15.49 -22.80 0.49
N LEU A 728 15.50 -22.84 -0.84
CA LEU A 728 14.59 -22.06 -1.70
C LEU A 728 13.80 -22.89 -2.74
N SER A 729 14.06 -24.19 -2.87
CA SER A 729 13.30 -25.11 -3.74
C SER A 729 11.93 -25.47 -3.18
N GLY A 730 11.07 -26.03 -4.04
CA GLY A 730 9.79 -26.62 -3.67
C GLY A 730 8.62 -25.64 -3.80
N LYS A 731 7.50 -25.96 -3.13
CA LYS A 731 6.24 -25.19 -3.20
C LYS A 731 6.43 -23.81 -2.55
N LEU A 732 6.28 -22.76 -3.34
CA LEU A 732 6.34 -21.38 -2.89
C LEU A 732 5.12 -21.05 -2.04
N LYS A 733 5.30 -20.23 -1.02
CA LYS A 733 4.19 -19.76 -0.18
C LYS A 733 3.28 -18.86 -1.00
N THR A 734 2.11 -19.37 -1.38
CA THR A 734 1.07 -18.61 -2.08
C THR A 734 0.67 -17.37 -1.27
N ARG A 735 0.63 -16.21 -1.94
CA ARG A 735 0.07 -15.00 -1.33
C ARG A 735 -1.45 -15.15 -1.21
N PRO A 736 -2.11 -14.54 -0.20
CA PRO A 736 -3.57 -14.44 -0.19
C PRO A 736 -4.05 -13.71 -1.45
N GLY A 737 -4.83 -14.40 -2.31
CA GLY A 737 -5.28 -13.90 -3.62
C GLY A 737 -4.52 -14.47 -4.82
N GLN A 738 -3.37 -15.14 -4.63
CA GLN A 738 -2.64 -15.79 -5.72
C GLN A 738 -3.29 -17.13 -6.09
N GLN A 739 -3.93 -17.19 -7.26
CA GLN A 739 -4.64 -18.39 -7.74
C GLN A 739 -3.67 -19.50 -8.19
N ILE A 740 -2.55 -19.15 -8.83
CA ILE A 740 -1.59 -20.11 -9.40
C ILE A 740 -0.56 -20.55 -8.35
N PRO A 741 -0.48 -21.85 -7.97
CA PRO A 741 0.55 -22.36 -7.09
C PRO A 741 1.92 -22.26 -7.76
N GLY A 742 2.87 -21.64 -7.05
CA GLY A 742 4.25 -21.47 -7.50
C GLY A 742 5.17 -22.58 -6.98
N TYR A 743 6.09 -23.03 -7.81
CA TYR A 743 7.18 -23.95 -7.47
C TYR A 743 8.52 -23.34 -7.91
N ARG A 744 9.62 -23.73 -7.24
CA ARG A 744 10.97 -23.39 -7.67
C ARG A 744 11.88 -24.61 -7.67
N THR A 745 12.66 -24.75 -8.74
CA THR A 745 13.65 -25.81 -8.95
C THR A 745 14.97 -25.14 -9.29
N PHE A 746 16.08 -25.58 -8.70
CA PHE A 746 17.42 -25.07 -9.02
C PHE A 746 18.16 -26.07 -9.91
N VAL A 747 18.90 -25.56 -10.88
CA VAL A 747 19.73 -26.34 -11.81
C VAL A 747 21.12 -25.73 -11.83
N PHE A 748 22.16 -26.56 -11.83
CA PHE A 748 23.55 -26.13 -11.93
C PHE A 748 24.11 -26.45 -13.31
N VAL A 749 24.78 -25.49 -13.95
CA VAL A 749 25.36 -25.65 -15.29
C VAL A 749 26.82 -25.23 -15.27
N GLY A 750 27.71 -26.16 -15.63
CA GLY A 750 29.14 -25.85 -15.75
C GLY A 750 29.43 -25.09 -17.05
N ALA A 751 30.52 -24.32 -17.06
CA ALA A 751 30.97 -23.59 -18.25
C ALA A 751 31.20 -24.49 -19.48
N THR A 752 31.62 -25.75 -19.26
CA THR A 752 31.81 -26.77 -20.31
C THR A 752 30.53 -27.50 -20.73
N THR A 753 29.42 -27.34 -20.00
CA THR A 753 28.15 -28.03 -20.28
C THR A 753 27.41 -27.43 -21.49
N ILE A 754 27.65 -26.15 -21.79
CA ILE A 754 26.97 -25.43 -22.88
C ILE A 754 27.74 -25.69 -24.19
N ASN A 755 27.21 -26.59 -25.04
CA ASN A 755 27.83 -26.84 -26.34
C ASN A 755 27.69 -25.61 -27.27
N ARG A 756 28.84 -25.07 -27.68
CA ARG A 756 28.96 -23.96 -28.63
C ARG A 756 29.48 -24.40 -29.99
N ASN A 757 30.18 -25.53 -30.06
CA ASN A 757 30.63 -26.11 -31.32
C ASN A 757 29.48 -26.93 -31.92
N ARG A 758 28.69 -26.25 -32.75
CA ARG A 758 27.49 -26.78 -33.41
C ARG A 758 27.56 -26.47 -34.90
N PRO A 759 28.50 -27.09 -35.67
CA PRO A 759 28.70 -26.78 -37.08
C PRO A 759 27.44 -27.03 -37.93
N GLU A 760 26.61 -27.99 -37.54
CA GLU A 760 25.30 -28.25 -38.14
C GLU A 760 24.33 -27.05 -38.01
N ARG A 761 24.53 -26.16 -37.02
CA ARG A 761 23.74 -24.93 -36.82
C ARG A 761 24.53 -23.65 -37.08
N SER A 762 25.79 -23.75 -37.49
CA SER A 762 26.73 -22.64 -37.54
C SER A 762 27.54 -22.67 -38.84
N GLY A 763 27.22 -21.77 -39.77
CA GLY A 763 27.96 -21.64 -41.02
C GLY A 763 27.61 -20.40 -41.84
N ASP A 764 28.45 -20.13 -42.85
CA ASP A 764 28.35 -18.96 -43.73
C ASP A 764 27.18 -19.03 -44.70
N ASN A 765 26.64 -20.23 -44.93
CA ASN A 765 25.45 -20.46 -45.75
C ASN A 765 24.13 -20.09 -45.04
N ILE A 766 24.18 -19.60 -43.80
CA ILE A 766 23.02 -19.16 -43.03
C ILE A 766 22.86 -17.63 -43.11
N LYS A 767 21.75 -17.19 -43.69
CA LYS A 767 21.29 -15.80 -43.78
C LYS A 767 20.78 -15.28 -42.43
N THR A 768 21.05 -14.01 -42.15
CA THR A 768 20.45 -13.27 -41.03
C THR A 768 19.13 -12.66 -41.48
N LEU A 769 18.05 -12.84 -40.70
CA LEU A 769 16.82 -12.07 -40.87
C LEU A 769 17.11 -10.61 -40.49
N THR A 770 16.92 -9.68 -41.42
CA THR A 770 17.16 -8.24 -41.17
C THR A 770 15.99 -7.59 -40.43
N GLY A 771 16.20 -6.40 -39.85
CA GLY A 771 15.11 -5.65 -39.19
C GLY A 771 14.53 -6.27 -37.92
N THR A 772 15.19 -7.28 -37.32
CA THR A 772 14.63 -8.12 -36.23
C THR A 772 14.02 -7.32 -35.08
N GLN A 773 14.57 -6.14 -34.76
CA GLN A 773 14.10 -5.30 -33.66
C GLN A 773 12.60 -4.94 -33.77
N SER A 774 12.06 -4.79 -34.99
CA SER A 774 10.64 -4.51 -35.23
C SER A 774 9.71 -5.73 -35.11
N LEU A 775 10.26 -6.95 -35.15
CA LEU A 775 9.50 -8.21 -35.15
C LEU A 775 9.28 -8.69 -33.72
N HIS A 776 8.06 -9.07 -33.35
CA HIS A 776 7.77 -9.50 -31.98
C HIS A 776 7.21 -10.93 -31.88
N SER A 777 7.12 -11.68 -32.97
CA SER A 777 6.57 -13.04 -33.02
C SER A 777 7.25 -13.84 -34.14
N ILE A 778 7.88 -14.96 -33.80
CA ILE A 778 8.56 -15.87 -34.73
C ILE A 778 8.23 -17.30 -34.31
N ARG A 779 7.85 -18.20 -35.22
CA ARG A 779 7.56 -19.61 -34.93
C ARG A 779 8.37 -20.54 -35.82
N SER A 780 8.73 -21.70 -35.29
CA SER A 780 9.27 -22.79 -36.10
C SER A 780 8.20 -23.39 -37.00
N VAL A 781 8.65 -24.03 -38.07
CA VAL A 781 7.87 -24.99 -38.87
C VAL A 781 8.55 -26.37 -38.72
N GLU A 782 8.03 -27.40 -39.38
CA GLU A 782 8.61 -28.75 -39.30
C GLU A 782 9.97 -28.85 -40.00
N GLU A 783 10.20 -28.07 -41.06
CA GLU A 783 11.46 -28.01 -41.79
C GLU A 783 12.54 -27.17 -41.07
N PRO A 784 13.73 -27.73 -40.79
CA PRO A 784 14.85 -26.97 -40.24
C PRO A 784 15.31 -25.82 -41.13
N TYR A 785 15.90 -24.79 -40.52
CA TYR A 785 16.31 -23.52 -41.14
C TYR A 785 15.18 -22.67 -41.72
N ILE A 786 13.91 -23.10 -41.62
CA ILE A 786 12.76 -22.28 -41.98
C ILE A 786 12.08 -21.80 -40.69
N VAL A 787 11.72 -20.52 -40.65
CA VAL A 787 10.86 -19.93 -39.62
C VAL A 787 9.80 -19.08 -40.29
N THR A 788 8.66 -18.88 -39.63
CA THR A 788 7.70 -17.84 -40.02
C THR A 788 7.68 -16.75 -38.97
N TRP A 789 7.54 -15.50 -39.40
CA TRP A 789 7.56 -14.32 -38.52
C TRP A 789 6.42 -13.37 -38.83
N ARG A 790 6.05 -12.53 -37.86
CA ARG A 790 5.09 -11.42 -38.04
C ARG A 790 5.48 -10.22 -37.16
N LYS A 791 4.94 -9.03 -37.46
CA LYS A 791 5.30 -7.78 -36.75
C LYS A 791 4.97 -7.86 -35.26
N ARG A 792 3.75 -8.27 -34.89
CA ARG A 792 3.28 -8.30 -33.48
C ARG A 792 2.64 -9.64 -33.09
N THR A 793 2.70 -9.98 -31.81
CA THR A 793 2.06 -11.20 -31.28
C THR A 793 0.55 -11.03 -31.21
N CYS A 794 -0.20 -12.12 -31.36
CA CYS A 794 -1.64 -12.18 -31.08
C CYS A 794 -2.05 -13.60 -30.68
N PHE A 795 -2.86 -13.72 -29.63
CA PHE A 795 -3.50 -14.95 -29.15
C PHE A 795 -5.03 -14.82 -29.10
N CYS A 796 -5.63 -14.17 -30.11
CA CYS A 796 -7.08 -14.23 -30.36
C CYS A 796 -7.53 -15.70 -30.57
N GLY A 797 -8.85 -15.95 -30.62
CA GLY A 797 -9.39 -17.30 -30.81
C GLY A 797 -8.78 -18.02 -32.02
N ALA A 798 -8.73 -17.33 -33.17
CA ALA A 798 -8.15 -17.87 -34.40
C ALA A 798 -6.65 -18.22 -34.27
N CYS A 799 -5.82 -17.34 -33.70
CA CYS A 799 -4.39 -17.60 -33.48
C CYS A 799 -4.08 -18.68 -32.43
N ARG A 800 -5.04 -19.04 -31.57
CA ARG A 800 -4.90 -20.16 -30.62
C ARG A 800 -5.30 -21.50 -31.21
N ASN A 801 -6.01 -21.52 -32.34
CA ASN A 801 -6.37 -22.73 -33.06
C ASN A 801 -5.37 -22.98 -34.20
N ILE A 802 -4.82 -24.19 -34.27
CA ILE A 802 -3.88 -24.60 -35.33
C ILE A 802 -4.53 -24.43 -36.72
N ASN A 803 -5.81 -24.79 -36.85
CA ASN A 803 -6.52 -24.90 -38.13
C ASN A 803 -7.04 -23.56 -38.67
N SER A 804 -6.84 -22.46 -37.94
CA SER A 804 -7.29 -21.11 -38.33
C SER A 804 -6.26 -20.02 -38.00
N ALA A 805 -4.98 -20.39 -37.85
CA ALA A 805 -3.95 -19.50 -37.34
C ALA A 805 -3.72 -18.24 -38.21
N ASP A 806 -4.06 -18.33 -39.50
CA ASP A 806 -3.89 -17.28 -40.50
C ASP A 806 -5.12 -16.33 -40.59
N GLN A 807 -6.25 -16.69 -39.99
CA GLN A 807 -7.46 -15.83 -39.91
C GLN A 807 -7.41 -14.89 -38.68
N CYS A 808 -6.32 -14.14 -38.53
CA CYS A 808 -6.12 -13.32 -37.34
C CYS A 808 -7.08 -12.12 -37.30
N ILE A 809 -7.98 -12.08 -36.31
CA ILE A 809 -8.90 -10.93 -36.08
C ILE A 809 -8.15 -9.58 -35.96
N ASN A 810 -6.89 -9.63 -35.51
CA ASN A 810 -6.01 -8.46 -35.35
C ASN A 810 -4.95 -8.35 -36.47
N GLU A 811 -5.15 -8.94 -37.66
CA GLU A 811 -4.14 -8.98 -38.74
C GLU A 811 -3.63 -7.59 -39.11
N ALA A 812 -4.50 -6.59 -39.27
CA ALA A 812 -4.12 -5.20 -39.51
C ALA A 812 -3.14 -4.63 -38.44
N THR A 813 -3.17 -5.17 -37.22
CA THR A 813 -2.21 -4.82 -36.15
C THR A 813 -0.98 -5.74 -36.13
N CYS A 814 -1.12 -7.02 -36.45
CA CYS A 814 -0.05 -8.00 -36.28
C CYS A 814 0.83 -8.23 -37.53
N GLY A 815 0.30 -7.92 -38.71
CA GLY A 815 0.77 -8.39 -39.99
C GLY A 815 0.47 -9.88 -40.23
N PRO A 816 0.49 -10.33 -41.49
CA PRO A 816 0.44 -11.75 -41.84
C PRO A 816 1.71 -12.48 -41.37
N TRP A 817 1.68 -13.81 -41.43
CA TRP A 817 2.87 -14.63 -41.21
C TRP A 817 3.69 -14.73 -42.50
N THR A 818 4.94 -14.27 -42.45
CA THR A 818 5.89 -14.33 -43.58
C THR A 818 6.88 -15.47 -43.37
N VAL A 819 7.08 -16.32 -44.39
CA VAL A 819 8.09 -17.39 -44.39
C VAL A 819 9.48 -16.80 -44.60
N PHE A 820 10.48 -17.27 -43.84
CA PHE A 820 11.89 -16.95 -44.04
C PHE A 820 12.74 -18.21 -44.05
N ASN A 821 13.36 -18.50 -45.20
CA ASN A 821 14.33 -19.59 -45.34
C ASN A 821 15.74 -19.04 -45.07
N MET A 822 16.39 -19.56 -44.02
CA MET A 822 17.71 -19.13 -43.58
C MET A 822 18.85 -19.68 -44.45
N LYS A 823 18.65 -20.68 -45.31
CA LYS A 823 19.71 -21.16 -46.20
C LYS A 823 19.91 -20.21 -47.40
N LYS A 824 21.17 -20.01 -47.80
CA LYS A 824 21.51 -19.43 -49.12
C LYS A 824 21.11 -20.44 -50.21
N ARG A 825 20.41 -19.98 -51.26
CA ARG A 825 20.24 -20.78 -52.48
C ARG A 825 21.62 -20.87 -53.13
N THR A 826 22.18 -22.06 -53.25
CA THR A 826 23.33 -22.29 -54.12
C THR A 826 22.88 -22.08 -55.56
N ARG A 827 23.56 -21.21 -56.32
CA ARG A 827 23.43 -21.21 -57.79
C ARG A 827 24.03 -22.52 -58.27
N ARG A 828 23.21 -23.43 -58.80
CA ARG A 828 23.73 -24.54 -59.62
C ARG A 828 24.32 -23.93 -60.89
N THR A 829 25.64 -24.01 -61.03
CA THR A 829 26.30 -23.90 -62.34
C THR A 829 25.90 -25.13 -63.15
N VAL A 830 24.87 -24.98 -63.96
CA VAL A 830 24.51 -25.99 -64.98
C VAL A 830 25.38 -25.72 -66.19
N ASN A 831 26.29 -26.64 -66.52
CA ASN A 831 27.00 -26.60 -67.80
C ASN A 831 25.96 -26.64 -68.93
N ARG A 832 26.08 -25.70 -69.89
CA ARG A 832 25.30 -25.74 -71.12
C ARG A 832 25.81 -26.90 -71.97
N ASP A 833 25.05 -27.98 -72.02
CA ASP A 833 25.08 -28.88 -73.17
C ASP A 833 23.81 -28.73 -74.02
N ARG A 834 23.94 -29.04 -75.30
CA ARG A 834 23.03 -28.55 -76.36
C ARG A 834 21.76 -29.41 -76.51
N GLY A 835 20.61 -28.77 -76.70
CA GLY A 835 19.37 -29.43 -77.12
C GLY A 835 18.13 -28.56 -76.96
N ALA A 836 17.43 -28.29 -78.07
CA ALA A 836 16.16 -27.56 -78.14
C ALA A 836 15.06 -28.52 -78.66
N PRO A 837 13.79 -28.09 -78.86
CA PRO A 837 12.89 -27.40 -77.92
C PRO A 837 11.50 -28.08 -77.85
N VAL A 838 10.75 -27.90 -76.75
CA VAL A 838 9.28 -28.03 -76.76
C VAL A 838 8.65 -26.98 -75.82
N THR A 839 7.62 -26.27 -76.32
CA THR A 839 6.91 -25.18 -75.64
C THR A 839 5.69 -25.66 -74.84
N PRO A 840 5.37 -24.99 -73.73
CA PRO A 840 3.99 -24.80 -73.26
C PRO A 840 3.53 -23.33 -73.40
N PRO A 841 2.21 -23.06 -73.42
CA PRO A 841 1.63 -21.84 -74.02
C PRO A 841 1.51 -20.62 -73.10
N GLU A 842 1.19 -19.49 -73.74
CA GLU A 842 1.05 -18.14 -73.19
C GLU A 842 -0.19 -17.91 -72.30
N ALA A 843 -0.04 -16.99 -71.34
CA ALA A 843 -1.06 -16.01 -70.98
C ALA A 843 -0.36 -14.78 -70.35
N GLU A 844 -0.77 -13.58 -70.73
CA GLU A 844 0.03 -12.34 -70.61
C GLU A 844 0.03 -11.68 -69.21
N PRO A 845 1.10 -10.98 -68.83
CA PRO A 845 1.10 -10.02 -67.72
C PRO A 845 0.83 -8.58 -68.22
N VAL A 846 -0.23 -7.94 -67.72
CA VAL A 846 -0.54 -6.53 -68.00
C VAL A 846 0.37 -5.58 -67.20
N ILE A 847 0.96 -4.60 -67.89
CA ILE A 847 1.88 -3.57 -67.37
C ILE A 847 1.10 -2.37 -66.81
N PRO A 848 1.55 -1.79 -65.68
CA PRO A 848 1.59 -0.33 -65.52
C PRO A 848 3.02 0.20 -65.23
N PRO A 849 3.31 1.49 -65.46
CA PRO A 849 4.53 1.87 -66.18
C PRO A 849 5.64 2.57 -65.37
N ASP A 850 6.71 2.90 -66.09
CA ASP A 850 7.95 3.55 -65.67
C ASP A 850 7.85 4.76 -64.72
N ALA A 851 8.83 4.82 -63.80
CA ALA A 851 9.52 6.06 -63.46
C ALA A 851 11.00 5.74 -63.20
N GLN A 852 11.91 6.31 -63.99
CA GLN A 852 13.34 5.99 -63.98
C GLN A 852 14.10 6.53 -62.76
N PRO A 853 15.23 5.90 -62.37
CA PRO A 853 16.04 6.34 -61.24
C PRO A 853 16.98 7.51 -61.60
N VAL A 854 17.07 8.50 -60.72
CA VAL A 854 18.14 9.52 -60.74
C VAL A 854 19.16 9.18 -59.67
N ALA A 855 20.44 9.10 -60.07
CA ALA A 855 21.55 8.71 -59.21
C ALA A 855 22.03 9.86 -58.31
N LEU A 856 22.63 9.50 -57.17
CA LEU A 856 23.55 10.35 -56.40
C LEU A 856 24.80 9.51 -56.04
N PRO A 857 25.99 10.14 -55.99
CA PRO A 857 27.22 9.46 -56.39
C PRO A 857 27.95 8.70 -55.27
N ASP A 858 28.78 7.76 -55.71
CA ASP A 858 29.77 7.07 -54.88
C ASP A 858 30.88 8.04 -54.40
N ALA A 859 31.40 7.78 -53.21
CA ALA A 859 32.66 8.36 -52.71
C ALA A 859 33.41 7.28 -51.93
N GLU A 860 34.70 7.14 -52.22
CA GLU A 860 35.48 5.94 -51.94
C GLU A 860 35.93 5.82 -50.47
N LEU A 861 36.13 4.57 -50.03
CA LEU A 861 36.76 4.25 -48.76
C LEU A 861 38.26 4.01 -48.97
N GLU A 862 39.08 5.04 -48.77
CA GLU A 862 40.53 4.85 -48.74
C GLU A 862 40.96 4.03 -47.52
N GLY A 863 41.86 3.06 -47.75
CA GLY A 863 42.48 2.27 -46.70
C GLY A 863 43.65 3.00 -46.03
N PRO A 864 44.02 2.62 -44.80
CA PRO A 864 45.18 3.21 -44.13
C PRO A 864 46.50 2.74 -44.79
N PRO A 865 47.48 3.64 -45.02
CA PRO A 865 48.79 3.25 -45.52
C PRO A 865 49.71 2.75 -44.40
N ASP A 866 50.56 1.76 -44.73
CA ASP A 866 51.69 1.31 -43.90
C ASP A 866 52.86 2.30 -43.98
N ALA A 867 53.55 2.54 -42.85
CA ALA A 867 54.89 3.14 -42.83
C ALA A 867 55.67 2.76 -41.55
N GLU A 868 56.98 2.61 -41.69
CA GLU A 868 57.92 1.99 -40.75
C GLU A 868 58.59 2.98 -39.74
N PRO A 869 59.46 2.54 -38.81
CA PRO A 869 59.68 3.27 -37.54
C PRO A 869 60.68 4.42 -37.61
N ALA A 870 60.41 5.49 -36.85
CA ALA A 870 61.32 6.61 -36.65
C ALA A 870 61.81 6.76 -35.20
N VAL A 871 63.12 6.91 -35.10
CA VAL A 871 64.00 7.02 -33.92
C VAL A 871 63.53 8.04 -32.85
N ALA A 872 63.78 7.72 -31.59
CA ALA A 872 63.48 8.58 -30.44
C ALA A 872 64.47 9.77 -30.28
N PRO A 873 64.00 10.98 -29.94
CA PRO A 873 64.83 12.03 -29.36
C PRO A 873 64.97 11.89 -27.83
N VAL A 874 66.07 12.44 -27.32
CA VAL A 874 66.53 12.34 -25.92
C VAL A 874 65.74 13.26 -24.98
N ALA A 875 65.69 12.90 -23.70
CA ALA A 875 64.98 13.65 -22.66
C ALA A 875 65.77 14.87 -22.13
N GLU A 876 65.04 15.95 -21.82
CA GLU A 876 65.45 16.97 -20.85
C GLU A 876 64.40 17.09 -19.73
N PRO A 877 64.79 17.48 -18.50
CA PRO A 877 63.92 17.38 -17.33
C PRO A 877 63.03 18.62 -17.16
N VAL A 878 61.71 18.47 -17.40
CA VAL A 878 60.74 19.52 -17.04
C VAL A 878 60.39 19.45 -15.55
N THR A 879 60.51 20.60 -14.91
CA THR A 879 60.31 20.88 -13.49
C THR A 879 58.97 20.42 -12.92
N THR A 880 59.01 19.96 -11.67
CA THR A 880 57.81 19.82 -10.82
C THR A 880 57.17 21.18 -10.59
N HIS A 881 55.98 21.41 -11.13
CA HIS A 881 55.12 22.50 -10.72
C HIS A 881 54.01 22.00 -9.78
N GLU A 882 53.74 22.84 -8.79
CA GLU A 882 53.06 22.48 -7.56
C GLU A 882 51.54 22.35 -7.73
N ALA A 883 50.90 21.71 -6.75
CA ALA A 883 49.46 21.66 -6.68
C ALA A 883 48.88 23.06 -6.45
N GLU A 884 48.09 23.53 -7.40
CA GLU A 884 47.46 24.85 -7.39
C GLU A 884 46.59 25.04 -6.13
N GLN A 885 47.05 25.90 -5.22
CA GLN A 885 46.30 26.24 -4.01
C GLN A 885 45.10 27.11 -4.38
N VAL A 886 43.89 26.63 -4.09
CA VAL A 886 42.68 27.45 -4.23
C VAL A 886 42.69 28.51 -3.13
N THR A 887 42.94 29.75 -3.52
CA THR A 887 42.94 30.92 -2.63
C THR A 887 41.55 31.15 -2.02
N LEU A 888 41.54 31.42 -0.71
CA LEU A 888 40.34 31.80 0.04
C LEU A 888 40.15 33.32 -0.08
N PRO A 889 38.92 33.82 -0.33
CA PRO A 889 38.60 35.23 -0.11
C PRO A 889 38.47 35.50 1.40
N ASP A 890 38.96 36.66 1.82
CA ASP A 890 39.19 37.01 3.22
C ASP A 890 37.97 36.87 4.14
N ALA A 891 38.19 36.29 5.31
CA ALA A 891 37.35 36.44 6.48
C ALA A 891 38.14 37.28 7.50
N GLU A 892 37.52 38.30 8.07
CA GLU A 892 38.18 39.20 9.03
C GLU A 892 38.77 38.38 10.21
N PRO A 893 40.05 38.61 10.57
CA PRO A 893 40.71 37.82 11.60
C PRO A 893 40.09 38.07 12.98
N ILE A 894 39.85 36.98 13.72
CA ILE A 894 39.32 37.04 15.08
C ILE A 894 40.34 37.75 15.98
N ALA A 895 39.96 38.92 16.52
CA ALA A 895 40.85 39.84 17.22
C ALA A 895 41.40 39.36 18.59
N ALA A 896 41.25 38.08 18.94
CA ALA A 896 41.77 37.49 20.17
C ALA A 896 42.17 36.02 19.95
N PRO A 897 43.33 35.56 20.47
CA PRO A 897 43.75 34.17 20.34
C PRO A 897 42.77 33.23 21.05
N VAL A 898 42.46 32.12 20.37
CA VAL A 898 41.63 31.05 20.89
C VAL A 898 42.48 30.13 21.77
N VAL A 899 42.06 29.90 23.00
CA VAL A 899 42.80 29.10 23.99
C VAL A 899 41.99 27.90 24.49
N LYS A 900 42.71 26.90 25.02
CA LYS A 900 42.13 25.71 25.64
C LYS A 900 41.04 26.08 26.67
N GLY A 901 39.84 25.55 26.46
CA GLY A 901 38.67 25.85 27.30
C GLY A 901 37.62 26.74 26.64
N ASP A 902 37.99 27.50 25.60
CA ASP A 902 37.09 28.39 24.87
C ASP A 902 35.95 27.65 24.14
N TRP A 903 34.86 28.37 23.89
CA TRP A 903 33.78 27.95 23.01
C TRP A 903 33.88 28.68 21.67
N VAL A 904 33.73 27.94 20.58
CA VAL A 904 33.96 28.46 19.22
C VAL A 904 32.90 27.96 18.24
N ARG A 905 32.61 28.80 17.23
CA ARG A 905 31.73 28.49 16.10
C ARG A 905 32.59 28.21 14.85
N VAL A 906 32.49 27.00 14.31
CA VAL A 906 33.32 26.49 13.19
C VAL A 906 32.45 26.30 11.94
N ALA A 907 32.95 26.69 10.77
CA ALA A 907 32.30 26.44 9.48
C ALA A 907 33.03 25.37 8.66
N PHE A 908 32.34 24.27 8.33
CA PHE A 908 32.82 23.31 7.34
C PHE A 908 32.22 23.56 5.95
N PRO A 909 33.01 23.53 4.86
CA PRO A 909 32.50 23.66 3.50
C PRO A 909 31.75 22.38 3.06
N LEU A 910 30.54 22.54 2.50
CA LEU A 910 29.81 21.47 1.82
C LEU A 910 30.06 21.53 0.30
N ARG A 911 29.96 20.36 -0.37
CA ARG A 911 30.08 20.16 -1.84
C ARG A 911 29.24 21.08 -2.75
N ASN A 912 28.35 21.90 -2.19
CA ASN A 912 27.46 22.81 -2.92
C ASN A 912 27.70 24.28 -2.53
N GLN A 913 28.94 24.67 -2.21
CA GLN A 913 29.34 26.03 -1.79
C GLN A 913 28.55 26.60 -0.58
N ARG A 914 27.94 25.75 0.25
CA ARG A 914 27.25 26.15 1.49
C ARG A 914 28.13 25.80 2.69
N LYS A 915 28.29 26.73 3.63
CA LYS A 915 28.96 26.49 4.91
C LYS A 915 27.98 25.81 5.88
N ALA A 916 28.46 24.83 6.65
CA ALA A 916 27.73 24.18 7.73
C ALA A 916 28.37 24.54 9.07
N GLU A 917 27.61 25.21 9.94
CA GLU A 917 28.11 25.76 11.20
C GLU A 917 27.88 24.80 12.38
N TYR A 918 28.91 24.65 13.22
CA TYR A 918 28.88 23.84 14.43
C TYR A 918 29.47 24.63 15.59
N ILE A 919 29.01 24.33 16.82
CA ILE A 919 29.54 24.92 18.05
C ILE A 919 30.27 23.83 18.82
N GLY A 920 31.51 24.09 19.19
CA GLY A 920 32.34 23.18 19.97
C GLY A 920 33.14 23.88 21.06
N LYS A 921 33.73 23.08 21.94
CA LYS A 921 34.65 23.54 22.98
C LYS A 921 36.07 23.08 22.62
N VAL A 922 37.04 23.98 22.75
CA VAL A 922 38.46 23.69 22.51
C VAL A 922 39.01 22.84 23.67
N LEU A 923 39.58 21.69 23.33
CA LEU A 923 40.20 20.73 24.25
C LEU A 923 41.72 20.85 24.27
N ASP A 924 42.35 21.14 23.14
CA ASP A 924 43.78 21.42 23.04
C ASP A 924 44.11 22.29 21.82
N THR A 925 45.35 22.81 21.80
CA THR A 925 45.84 23.74 20.78
C THR A 925 47.26 23.35 20.37
N ASP A 926 47.49 23.08 19.09
CA ASP A 926 48.82 22.74 18.55
C ASP A 926 49.11 23.59 17.30
N GLY A 927 49.93 24.63 17.47
CA GLY A 927 50.23 25.61 16.42
C GLY A 927 48.97 26.28 15.84
N ALA A 928 48.68 26.00 14.58
CA ALA A 928 47.52 26.52 13.85
C ALA A 928 46.27 25.60 13.93
N GLU A 929 46.38 24.40 14.50
CA GLU A 929 45.28 23.45 14.64
C GLU A 929 44.77 23.36 16.09
N LEU A 930 43.47 23.12 16.23
CA LEU A 930 42.75 23.15 17.49
C LEU A 930 41.92 21.86 17.64
N GLU A 931 42.12 21.09 18.71
CA GLU A 931 41.26 19.92 19.02
C GLU A 931 39.94 20.46 19.58
N ILE A 932 38.84 20.25 18.86
CA ILE A 932 37.51 20.74 19.24
C ILE A 932 36.56 19.56 19.45
N THR A 933 35.85 19.56 20.58
CA THR A 933 34.70 18.67 20.76
C THR A 933 33.38 19.36 20.44
N PHE A 934 32.58 18.75 19.56
CA PHE A 934 31.38 19.37 18.99
C PHE A 934 30.10 19.05 19.76
N THR A 935 29.25 20.07 19.89
CA THR A 935 27.89 19.94 20.45
C THR A 935 26.85 19.83 19.35
N ARG A 936 25.72 19.20 19.67
CA ARG A 936 24.58 19.06 18.76
C ARG A 936 23.38 19.87 19.23
N ARG A 937 22.83 20.68 18.31
CA ARG A 937 21.62 21.47 18.55
C ARG A 937 20.39 20.58 18.76
N LYS A 938 19.69 20.78 19.88
CA LYS A 938 18.47 20.08 20.28
C LYS A 938 17.38 21.09 20.62
N GLY A 939 16.85 21.74 19.59
CA GLY A 939 15.89 22.84 19.71
C GLY A 939 16.59 24.18 19.94
N ARG A 940 16.44 24.73 21.16
CA ARG A 940 17.14 25.95 21.62
C ARG A 940 18.39 25.67 22.48
N HIS A 941 18.68 24.40 22.78
CA HIS A 941 19.81 24.01 23.63
C HIS A 941 20.86 23.27 22.80
N TRP A 942 22.10 23.32 23.26
CA TRP A 942 23.21 22.54 22.74
C TRP A 942 23.61 21.49 23.77
N VAL A 943 23.91 20.28 23.32
CA VAL A 943 24.23 19.13 24.18
C VAL A 943 25.31 18.31 23.48
N PHE A 944 26.30 17.83 24.22
CA PHE A 944 27.27 16.90 23.66
C PHE A 944 26.59 15.59 23.22
N PRO A 945 27.03 14.98 22.10
CA PRO A 945 26.53 13.68 21.67
C PRO A 945 26.93 12.57 22.66
N ALA A 946 26.12 11.52 22.75
CA ALA A 946 26.35 10.40 23.68
C ALA A 946 27.54 9.49 23.32
N LYS A 947 28.12 9.70 22.13
CA LYS A 947 29.47 9.26 21.77
C LYS A 947 30.21 10.56 21.43
N GLU A 948 31.39 10.77 22.01
CA GLU A 948 32.17 11.98 21.79
C GLU A 948 32.44 12.21 20.30
N ASP A 949 32.36 13.47 19.90
CA ASP A 949 32.58 13.98 18.56
C ASP A 949 33.71 14.99 18.70
N ARG A 950 34.91 14.61 18.24
CA ARG A 950 36.16 15.38 18.35
C ARG A 950 36.84 15.43 16.99
N SER A 951 37.39 16.58 16.64
CA SER A 951 38.23 16.75 15.46
C SER A 951 39.28 17.82 15.72
N TRP A 952 40.44 17.66 15.10
CA TRP A 952 41.35 18.78 14.85
C TRP A 952 40.75 19.65 13.73
N VAL A 953 40.95 20.97 13.86
CA VAL A 953 40.38 22.01 13.02
C VAL A 953 41.38 23.15 12.90
N ASP A 954 41.63 23.60 11.68
CA ASP A 954 42.47 24.78 11.41
C ASP A 954 41.82 26.06 11.95
N SER A 955 42.62 26.93 12.58
CA SER A 955 42.21 28.23 13.11
C SER A 955 41.42 29.10 12.13
N GLY A 956 41.73 29.06 10.82
CA GLY A 956 41.02 29.78 9.76
C GLY A 956 39.62 29.25 9.44
N GLN A 957 39.22 28.10 10.00
CA GLN A 957 37.84 27.57 9.90
C GLN A 957 36.93 28.07 11.04
N ILE A 958 37.48 28.80 12.01
CA ILE A 958 36.72 29.41 13.09
C ILE A 958 36.10 30.73 12.62
N ILE A 959 34.80 30.87 12.83
CA ILE A 959 34.01 32.05 12.46
C ILE A 959 33.96 33.07 13.61
N ALA A 960 33.88 32.57 14.84
CA ALA A 960 33.77 33.40 16.05
C ALA A 960 34.10 32.60 17.31
N LYS A 961 34.70 33.28 18.29
CA LYS A 961 34.69 32.88 19.70
C LYS A 961 33.32 33.22 20.32
N LEU A 962 32.83 32.37 21.22
CA LEU A 962 31.53 32.50 21.87
C LEU A 962 31.70 32.66 23.38
N ASP A 963 30.82 33.46 23.99
CA ASP A 963 30.73 33.57 25.44
C ASP A 963 30.41 32.22 26.11
N HIS A 964 30.86 32.07 27.36
CA HIS A 964 30.63 30.86 28.13
C HIS A 964 29.13 30.56 28.28
N PRO A 965 28.65 29.39 27.83
CA PRO A 965 27.22 29.09 27.81
C PRO A 965 26.65 28.91 29.22
N SER A 966 25.44 29.41 29.43
CA SER A 966 24.69 29.13 30.66
C SER A 966 24.28 27.64 30.70
N ILE A 967 24.60 26.99 31.82
CA ILE A 967 24.37 25.55 32.02
C ILE A 967 23.04 25.37 32.76
N THR A 968 22.08 24.72 32.12
CA THR A 968 20.94 24.15 32.84
C THR A 968 21.38 22.86 33.52
N GLY A 969 20.90 22.57 34.74
CA GLY A 969 21.35 21.46 35.61
C GLY A 969 21.01 20.02 35.13
N ARG A 970 21.23 19.75 33.85
CA ARG A 970 21.14 18.47 33.11
C ARG A 970 22.06 18.51 31.87
N ASP A 971 23.21 19.18 31.99
CA ASP A 971 24.25 19.30 30.97
C ASP A 971 23.74 19.79 29.60
N GLN A 972 22.88 20.83 29.62
CA GLN A 972 22.41 21.50 28.41
C GLN A 972 22.86 22.95 28.43
N TYR A 973 23.62 23.30 27.40
CA TYR A 973 24.26 24.58 27.20
C TYR A 973 23.33 25.52 26.42
N ILE A 974 23.23 26.77 26.86
CA ILE A 974 22.52 27.83 26.18
C ILE A 974 23.51 28.97 25.94
N PHE A 975 23.80 29.21 24.66
CA PHE A 975 24.44 30.43 24.19
C PHE A 975 23.34 31.46 23.97
N GLU A 976 23.50 32.65 24.52
CA GLU A 976 22.63 33.77 24.17
C GLU A 976 22.92 34.18 22.72
N THR A 977 21.87 34.49 21.96
CA THR A 977 22.02 34.76 20.52
C THR A 977 22.56 36.17 20.31
N GLN A 978 23.84 36.24 19.91
CA GLN A 978 24.39 37.30 19.07
C GLN A 978 24.45 36.77 17.63
#